data_AF-A0A0N1F8F9-F1
#
_entry.id   AF-A0A0N1F8F9-F1
#
_cell.length_a   1.000
_cell.length_b   1.000
_cell.length_c   1.000
_cell.angle_alpha   90.00
_cell.angle_beta   90.00
_cell.angle_gamma   90.00
#
_symmetry.space_group_name_H-M   'P 1'
#
loop_
_entity.id
_entity.type
_entity.pdbx_description
1 polymer ?
#
loop_
_entity_poly.entity_id
_entity_poly.type
_entity_poly.pdbx_seq_one_letter_code
_entity_poly.pdbx_strand_id
1 'polypeptide(L)'
;MGERQTYPIPDRLLESIDTGILLVSNDRTIIFANDNATRIWGGPTAGLTGRKLDILFPTGTDILPCTFGENLTHVALCSSGVSGGKVCHSTTENRRHLVLLRHDGTAFSAELSVVRIERAGQQVFVISLRDVTQNLSRHEQDLQYATIVQRNACGILILDSQCRITYANAAAARFSGIGAEGMEGADFSAFLSGRQDDLATLHAFRRRLQRCRPFELEIHSRTDTGQDIWLLATVTPLCSPYEELHEVIVVLNDITGSEQIKALQKDMMGALTSNLSFNEILALMCRQIERIAPDVVTQIVVVDDAQRMRPAGRARLPAQIAEVCADLQIGPDVGSCGTALFTGREVVTPDIEADPKWKGFWQFVVPHGLMACWSVPILLRDGRVGGSLAFYFRAKRAPGRWHRRIADACLHLCALAIEQQRSREDIARLTQYDTLTGLPNRTGLWHGIRQRAARARHENVLALIINLDRFRAINNGLGRPAGDMVLATLARRLSSLVSSDDLLARSGVDEFTLITTGGVERATTLADAVMKTVAEPVVIDEIPVTITASIGIADNNSSMRDAEILMQQAETALSQAKNADRNCYRFFCEEMNRQAADQILLANALKEAIRTDQLYQVYQPQIHAVTGRLVGVEALARWTDPTLGMISPGRFIPLAEETGQIEAIGLWSLRAACRQMAIWMQTGTEIPVVSVNISARHFKNPDLPRLIGEILHESGIPPQRLTIELTESAMIENYEQTLIATQAIRTMGIGLSMDDFGTGFSSLSNLANLPLNELKIDRSFMEGFEPTGKVHSVVTAIIRIGRSLGMTVVAEGVETQAQLDLLRQINCDVIQGYFFSRPLDVQDLEAWLHARPDTGCSRPGSQHDAA
;
A
#
# COMPACT_ATOMS: atom_id res chain seq x y z
N MET A 1 -89.04 67.81 -2.38
CA MET A 1 -90.03 67.04 -1.62
C MET A 1 -90.68 66.04 -2.57
N GLY A 2 -90.26 64.79 -2.47
CA GLY A 2 -90.93 63.62 -3.05
C GLY A 2 -90.74 62.52 -2.02
N GLU A 3 -91.81 62.17 -1.32
CA GLU A 3 -91.80 61.16 -0.26
C GLU A 3 -91.35 59.81 -0.84
N ARG A 4 -90.25 59.27 -0.32
CA ARG A 4 -89.91 57.86 -0.54
C ARG A 4 -90.95 57.03 0.21
N GLN A 5 -91.96 56.52 -0.51
CA GLN A 5 -92.80 55.44 -0.02
C GLN A 5 -91.92 54.21 0.25
N THR A 6 -91.59 53.97 1.52
CA THR A 6 -91.05 52.70 2.00
C THR A 6 -92.15 51.65 1.94
N TYR A 7 -92.13 50.82 0.90
CA TYR A 7 -92.96 49.62 0.83
C TYR A 7 -92.50 48.64 1.93
N PRO A 8 -93.40 48.12 2.78
CA PRO A 8 -93.05 47.05 3.70
C PRO A 8 -92.68 45.80 2.89
N ILE A 9 -91.48 45.26 3.11
CA ILE A 9 -91.09 43.95 2.55
C ILE A 9 -92.07 42.92 3.15
N PRO A 10 -92.83 42.16 2.35
CA PRO A 10 -93.74 41.14 2.86
C PRO A 10 -92.92 40.04 3.54
N ASP A 11 -93.29 39.63 4.77
CA ASP A 11 -92.57 38.58 5.50
C ASP A 11 -92.48 37.26 4.68
N ARG A 12 -93.46 37.01 3.79
CA ARG A 12 -93.45 35.90 2.80
C ARG A 12 -92.26 35.90 1.82
N LEU A 13 -91.69 37.06 1.49
CA LEU A 13 -90.55 37.20 0.58
C LEU A 13 -89.22 36.89 1.27
N LEU A 14 -89.18 37.01 2.60
CA LEU A 14 -88.01 36.68 3.43
C LEU A 14 -87.95 35.20 3.80
N GLU A 15 -89.09 34.50 3.79
CA GLU A 15 -89.19 33.05 3.98
C GLU A 15 -88.64 32.24 2.78
N SER A 16 -88.68 32.79 1.56
CA SER A 16 -88.23 32.11 0.34
C SER A 16 -86.71 32.15 0.09
N ILE A 17 -85.94 32.82 0.95
CA ILE A 17 -84.49 33.03 0.75
C ILE A 17 -83.69 31.90 1.41
N ASP A 18 -82.81 31.26 0.65
CA ASP A 18 -81.93 30.17 1.10
C ASP A 18 -80.71 30.68 1.91
N THR A 19 -80.96 31.66 2.78
CA THR A 19 -80.00 32.24 3.73
C THR A 19 -80.76 32.53 5.03
N GLY A 20 -80.11 32.35 6.18
CA GLY A 20 -80.75 32.67 7.45
C GLY A 20 -80.95 34.17 7.58
N ILE A 21 -82.17 34.65 7.75
CA ILE A 21 -82.50 36.07 7.91
C ILE A 21 -83.13 36.31 9.27
N LEU A 22 -82.63 37.33 9.98
CA LEU A 22 -83.20 37.86 11.21
C LEU A 22 -83.54 39.35 11.02
N LEU A 23 -84.70 39.78 11.53
CA LEU A 23 -85.01 41.19 11.74
C LEU A 23 -84.92 41.51 13.23
N VAL A 24 -84.20 42.57 13.59
CA VAL A 24 -83.94 42.95 14.97
C VAL A 24 -84.32 44.41 15.20
N SER A 25 -85.07 44.71 16.26
CA SER A 25 -85.42 46.07 16.67
C SER A 25 -84.24 46.79 17.31
N ASN A 26 -84.36 48.12 17.48
CA ASN A 26 -83.32 48.94 18.09
C ASN A 26 -82.96 48.53 19.54
N ASP A 27 -83.87 47.89 20.27
CA ASP A 27 -83.62 47.35 21.62
C ASP A 27 -82.99 45.94 21.60
N ARG A 28 -82.47 45.48 20.44
CA ARG A 28 -81.88 44.14 20.23
C ARG A 28 -82.88 42.98 20.35
N THR A 29 -84.18 43.21 20.20
CA THR A 29 -85.18 42.13 20.22
C THR A 29 -85.39 41.58 18.80
N ILE A 30 -85.37 40.25 18.64
CA ILE A 30 -85.61 39.61 17.34
C ILE A 30 -87.11 39.73 17.02
N ILE A 31 -87.43 40.49 15.98
CA ILE A 31 -88.80 40.73 15.51
C ILE A 31 -89.24 39.63 14.54
N PHE A 32 -88.30 39.07 13.79
CA PHE A 32 -88.56 38.02 12.81
C PHE A 32 -87.33 37.14 12.61
N ALA A 33 -87.54 35.86 12.37
CA ALA A 33 -86.53 34.91 11.95
C ALA A 33 -87.16 34.00 10.89
N ASN A 34 -86.49 33.80 9.74
CA ASN A 34 -86.96 32.84 8.75
C ASN A 34 -86.60 31.39 9.14
N ASP A 35 -87.24 30.42 8.49
CA ASP A 35 -87.01 28.99 8.75
C ASP A 35 -85.54 28.58 8.57
N ASN A 36 -84.82 29.24 7.67
CA ASN A 36 -83.42 28.92 7.42
C ASN A 36 -82.49 29.43 8.53
N ALA A 37 -82.77 30.61 9.11
CA ALA A 37 -82.04 31.10 10.28
C ALA A 37 -82.20 30.12 11.45
N THR A 38 -83.41 29.59 11.60
CA THR A 38 -83.73 28.61 12.64
C THR A 38 -83.01 27.27 12.41
N ARG A 39 -82.94 26.81 11.15
CA ARG A 39 -82.20 25.60 10.75
C ARG A 39 -80.69 25.74 10.96
N ILE A 40 -80.11 26.88 10.58
CA ILE A 40 -78.66 27.10 10.70
C ILE A 40 -78.20 27.09 12.17
N TRP A 41 -79.02 27.63 13.09
CA TRP A 41 -78.72 27.63 14.53
C TRP A 41 -79.16 26.38 15.29
N GLY A 42 -80.01 25.52 14.70
CA GLY A 42 -80.37 24.22 15.25
C GLY A 42 -81.41 24.22 16.37
N GLY A 43 -82.40 25.13 16.36
CA GLY A 43 -83.49 25.18 17.36
C GLY A 43 -84.91 25.10 16.74
N PRO A 44 -85.98 24.90 17.54
CA PRO A 44 -87.36 24.93 17.05
C PRO A 44 -87.84 26.37 16.71
N THR A 45 -88.60 26.49 15.61
CA THR A 45 -89.03 27.73 14.94
C THR A 45 -89.78 28.74 15.82
N ALA A 46 -90.36 28.29 16.94
CA ALA A 46 -91.12 29.14 17.86
C ALA A 46 -90.28 29.87 18.93
N GLY A 47 -88.95 29.70 18.95
CA GLY A 47 -88.11 30.13 20.07
C GLY A 47 -87.35 31.45 19.92
N LEU A 48 -87.18 32.00 18.71
CA LEU A 48 -86.27 33.13 18.46
C LEU A 48 -86.96 34.50 18.48
N THR A 49 -88.16 34.59 17.91
CA THR A 49 -88.95 35.83 17.89
C THR A 49 -89.35 36.24 19.30
N GLY A 50 -89.12 37.50 19.66
CA GLY A 50 -89.38 38.05 21.01
C GLY A 50 -88.24 37.89 22.01
N ARG A 51 -87.15 37.17 21.67
CA ARG A 51 -85.94 37.10 22.50
C ARG A 51 -84.93 38.19 22.16
N LYS A 52 -84.03 38.50 23.10
CA LYS A 52 -82.87 39.35 22.84
C LYS A 52 -81.88 38.62 21.92
N LEU A 53 -81.26 39.38 21.03
CA LEU A 53 -80.24 38.92 20.07
C LEU A 53 -79.05 38.22 20.77
N ASP A 54 -78.85 38.52 22.05
CA ASP A 54 -77.81 37.96 22.91
C ASP A 54 -77.90 36.42 23.09
N ILE A 55 -79.02 35.80 22.72
CA ILE A 55 -79.14 34.34 22.70
C ILE A 55 -78.37 33.69 21.55
N LEU A 56 -78.16 34.43 20.45
CA LEU A 56 -77.46 33.95 19.25
C LEU A 56 -75.99 34.40 19.24
N PHE A 57 -75.68 35.47 19.97
CA PHE A 57 -74.36 36.08 20.04
C PHE A 57 -74.03 36.44 21.49
N PRO A 58 -72.85 36.12 22.03
CA PRO A 58 -72.52 36.38 23.43
C PRO A 58 -72.71 37.85 23.84
N THR A 59 -73.11 38.08 25.10
CA THR A 59 -73.19 39.41 25.71
C THR A 59 -71.87 40.18 25.49
N GLY A 60 -71.93 41.31 24.78
CA GLY A 60 -70.75 42.12 24.42
C GLY A 60 -70.30 42.03 22.96
N THR A 61 -70.96 41.25 22.11
CA THR A 61 -70.66 41.20 20.67
C THR A 61 -71.36 42.35 19.93
N ASP A 62 -70.66 43.41 19.52
CA ASP A 62 -71.29 44.51 18.75
C ASP A 62 -71.47 44.13 17.26
N ILE A 63 -72.72 43.78 16.92
CA ILE A 63 -73.10 43.34 15.56
C ILE A 63 -74.04 44.36 14.89
N LEU A 64 -74.65 45.29 15.65
CA LEU A 64 -75.63 46.25 15.13
C LEU A 64 -75.00 47.64 14.83
N PRO A 65 -75.37 48.28 13.70
CA PRO A 65 -74.84 49.57 13.22
C PRO A 65 -74.81 50.76 14.19
N CYS A 66 -75.72 50.86 15.17
CA CYS A 66 -75.75 52.00 16.11
C CYS A 66 -74.72 51.92 17.25
N THR A 67 -73.98 50.82 17.37
CA THR A 67 -72.77 50.69 18.21
C THR A 67 -71.47 50.68 17.39
N PHE A 68 -71.52 51.08 16.11
CA PHE A 68 -70.30 51.25 15.29
C PHE A 68 -69.56 52.54 15.66
N GLY A 69 -68.88 52.49 16.79
CA GLY A 69 -67.94 53.49 17.26
C GLY A 69 -66.98 52.82 18.23
N GLU A 70 -65.75 52.59 17.77
CA GLU A 70 -64.56 52.08 18.49
C GLU A 70 -64.42 50.54 18.67
N ASN A 71 -63.44 49.98 17.96
CA ASN A 71 -62.68 48.74 18.22
C ASN A 71 -63.39 47.54 18.88
N LEU A 72 -63.95 46.65 18.05
CA LEU A 72 -64.23 45.26 18.42
C LEU A 72 -62.95 44.41 18.34
N THR A 73 -62.11 44.45 19.36
CA THR A 73 -60.93 43.56 19.42
C THR A 73 -61.14 42.26 20.18
N HIS A 74 -62.25 42.04 20.87
CA HIS A 74 -62.50 40.77 21.55
C HIS A 74 -64.00 40.45 21.65
N VAL A 75 -64.43 39.39 20.98
CA VAL A 75 -65.66 38.67 21.35
C VAL A 75 -65.25 37.61 22.37
N ALA A 76 -65.47 37.90 23.65
CA ALA A 76 -65.20 36.95 24.73
C ALA A 76 -66.37 35.93 24.80
N LEU A 77 -66.12 34.71 24.30
CA LEU A 77 -66.94 33.54 24.64
C LEU A 77 -66.58 33.14 26.09
N CYS A 78 -67.48 33.29 27.06
CA CYS A 78 -67.19 32.90 28.44
C CYS A 78 -67.25 31.38 28.64
N SER A 79 -66.08 30.85 29.00
CA SER A 79 -65.76 29.86 30.04
C SER A 79 -66.56 28.55 30.11
N SER A 80 -66.42 27.69 29.11
CA SER A 80 -66.21 26.25 29.37
C SER A 80 -65.51 25.56 28.18
N GLY A 81 -64.21 25.84 28.01
CA GLY A 81 -63.25 24.91 27.40
C GLY A 81 -63.09 24.90 25.86
N VAL A 82 -61.83 25.09 25.46
CA VAL A 82 -61.18 24.76 24.16
C VAL A 82 -61.19 25.84 23.07
N SER A 83 -60.09 25.86 22.32
CA SER A 83 -59.30 26.96 21.78
C SER A 83 -59.67 27.50 20.39
N GLY A 84 -59.51 28.82 20.21
CA GLY A 84 -58.82 29.44 19.07
C GLY A 84 -59.53 29.49 17.71
N GLY A 85 -60.33 30.53 17.46
CA GLY A 85 -60.80 30.92 16.12
C GLY A 85 -60.42 32.37 15.79
N LYS A 86 -59.75 32.59 14.65
CA LYS A 86 -59.40 33.92 14.11
C LYS A 86 -60.63 34.56 13.44
N VAL A 87 -60.88 35.85 13.69
CA VAL A 87 -61.81 36.67 12.89
C VAL A 87 -61.01 37.33 11.76
N CYS A 88 -61.19 36.86 10.53
CA CYS A 88 -60.56 37.45 9.34
C CYS A 88 -61.40 38.65 8.84
N HIS A 89 -60.80 39.85 8.85
CA HIS A 89 -61.39 41.05 8.27
C HIS A 89 -61.16 41.08 6.76
N SER A 90 -62.22 41.34 5.97
CA SER A 90 -62.11 41.78 4.58
C SER A 90 -62.82 43.12 4.47
N THR A 91 -62.10 44.16 4.05
CA THR A 91 -62.48 45.58 4.19
C THR A 91 -63.26 46.15 3.00
N THR A 92 -63.98 45.33 2.21
CA THR A 92 -64.60 45.83 0.97
C THR A 92 -66.05 45.43 0.71
N GLU A 93 -66.68 44.59 1.52
CA GLU A 93 -68.13 44.36 1.48
C GLU A 93 -68.63 44.14 2.90
N ASN A 94 -69.90 44.43 3.19
CA ASN A 94 -70.49 44.44 4.54
C ASN A 94 -70.67 43.01 5.16
N ARG A 95 -69.71 42.11 4.88
CA ARG A 95 -69.70 40.65 5.13
C ARG A 95 -68.57 40.30 6.10
N ARG A 96 -68.85 39.52 7.15
CA ARG A 96 -67.90 39.06 8.17
C ARG A 96 -67.92 37.54 8.28
N HIS A 97 -66.75 36.90 8.33
CA HIS A 97 -66.63 35.48 8.64
C HIS A 97 -66.46 35.28 10.15
N LEU A 98 -67.31 34.48 10.76
CA LEU A 98 -67.37 34.20 12.20
C LEU A 98 -67.43 32.69 12.45
N VAL A 99 -66.84 32.24 13.55
CA VAL A 99 -67.11 30.89 14.08
C VAL A 99 -68.18 31.02 15.16
N LEU A 100 -69.33 30.39 14.93
CA LEU A 100 -70.48 30.42 15.82
C LEU A 100 -70.78 29.01 16.35
N LEU A 101 -71.51 28.93 17.46
CA LEU A 101 -71.98 27.66 18.02
C LEU A 101 -73.47 27.50 17.72
N ARG A 102 -73.86 26.32 17.24
CA ARG A 102 -75.27 25.91 17.18
C ARG A 102 -75.79 25.63 18.59
N HIS A 103 -77.11 25.51 18.74
CA HIS A 103 -77.77 25.26 20.02
C HIS A 103 -77.30 23.94 20.70
N ASP A 104 -76.84 22.97 19.92
CA ASP A 104 -76.29 21.69 20.41
C ASP A 104 -74.80 21.77 20.83
N GLY A 105 -74.18 22.96 20.74
CA GLY A 105 -72.77 23.18 21.03
C GLY A 105 -71.81 22.89 19.87
N THR A 106 -72.29 22.53 18.68
CA THR A 106 -71.42 22.32 17.52
C THR A 106 -70.96 23.65 16.92
N ALA A 107 -69.64 23.80 16.71
CA ALA A 107 -69.09 24.97 16.04
C ALA A 107 -69.31 24.91 14.52
N PHE A 108 -69.61 26.05 13.91
CA PHE A 108 -69.73 26.19 12.46
C PHE A 108 -69.18 27.55 12.00
N SER A 109 -68.65 27.59 10.78
CA SER A 109 -68.16 28.81 10.15
C SER A 109 -69.29 29.48 9.39
N ALA A 110 -69.55 30.74 9.72
CA ALA A 110 -70.65 31.52 9.20
C ALA A 110 -70.15 32.78 8.49
N GLU A 111 -70.75 33.10 7.34
CA GLU A 111 -70.66 34.41 6.72
C GLU A 111 -71.88 35.23 7.13
N LEU A 112 -71.65 36.40 7.75
CA LEU A 112 -72.69 37.28 8.30
C LEU A 112 -72.66 38.65 7.62
N SER A 113 -73.83 39.18 7.25
CA SER A 113 -73.99 40.57 6.78
C SER A 113 -75.12 41.28 7.53
N VAL A 114 -74.99 42.58 7.78
CA VAL A 114 -75.98 43.38 8.53
C VAL A 114 -76.33 44.66 7.77
N VAL A 115 -77.62 44.90 7.59
CA VAL A 115 -78.13 46.10 6.90
C VAL A 115 -79.16 46.80 7.79
N ARG A 116 -79.04 48.12 7.95
CA ARG A 116 -80.03 48.96 8.65
C ARG A 116 -81.13 49.39 7.69
N ILE A 117 -82.39 49.19 8.09
CA ILE A 117 -83.57 49.65 7.34
C ILE A 117 -84.54 50.39 8.27
N GLU A 118 -85.42 51.20 7.68
CA GLU A 118 -86.46 51.93 8.41
C GLU A 118 -87.83 51.30 8.08
N ARG A 119 -88.56 50.85 9.11
CA ARG A 119 -89.87 50.21 8.97
C ARG A 119 -90.85 50.90 9.93
N ALA A 120 -91.92 51.50 9.39
CA ALA A 120 -92.98 52.17 10.15
C ALA A 120 -92.49 53.21 11.20
N GLY A 121 -91.46 54.00 10.85
CA GLY A 121 -90.88 55.02 11.74
C GLY A 121 -89.95 54.48 12.84
N GLN A 122 -89.67 53.17 12.85
CA GLN A 122 -88.69 52.55 13.73
C GLN A 122 -87.49 51.99 12.95
N GLN A 123 -86.30 52.08 13.54
CA GLN A 123 -85.09 51.46 12.99
C GLN A 123 -85.09 49.96 13.26
N VAL A 124 -84.89 49.17 12.21
CA VAL A 124 -84.81 47.71 12.24
C VAL A 124 -83.55 47.27 11.50
N PHE A 125 -82.91 46.20 11.96
CA PHE A 125 -81.71 45.63 11.38
C PHE A 125 -82.01 44.29 10.73
N VAL A 126 -81.58 44.11 9.49
CA VAL A 126 -81.62 42.83 8.76
C VAL A 126 -80.25 42.17 8.92
N ILE A 127 -80.21 41.00 9.54
CA ILE A 127 -79.00 40.17 9.65
C ILE A 127 -79.18 38.98 8.71
N SER A 128 -78.25 38.79 7.77
CA SER A 128 -78.19 37.59 6.93
C SER A 128 -77.03 36.70 7.37
N LEU A 129 -77.24 35.38 7.48
CA LEU A 129 -76.22 34.43 7.85
C LEU A 129 -76.22 33.19 6.95
N ARG A 130 -75.03 32.78 6.51
CA ARG A 130 -74.80 31.61 5.66
C ARG A 130 -73.75 30.68 6.28
N ASP A 131 -74.05 29.39 6.41
CA ASP A 131 -73.07 28.38 6.82
C ASP A 131 -72.11 28.07 5.65
N VAL A 132 -70.81 28.26 5.86
CA VAL A 132 -69.74 28.03 4.86
C VAL A 132 -68.78 26.90 5.28
N THR A 133 -69.12 26.13 6.32
CA THR A 133 -68.24 25.12 6.93
C THR A 133 -67.75 24.08 5.92
N GLN A 134 -68.62 23.56 5.05
CA GLN A 134 -68.24 22.57 4.03
C GLN A 134 -67.31 23.12 2.94
N ASN A 135 -67.43 24.41 2.58
CA ASN A 135 -66.60 25.02 1.53
C ASN A 135 -65.18 25.31 2.01
N LEU A 136 -65.01 25.73 3.26
CA LEU A 136 -63.70 25.98 3.86
C LEU A 136 -62.92 24.69 4.09
N SER A 137 -63.55 23.63 4.61
CA SER A 137 -62.87 22.34 4.85
C SER A 137 -62.38 21.67 3.57
N ARG A 138 -63.13 21.81 2.46
CA ARG A 138 -62.75 21.26 1.16
C ARG A 138 -61.54 22.00 0.57
N HIS A 139 -61.53 23.32 0.67
CA HIS A 139 -60.42 24.15 0.20
C HIS A 139 -59.14 23.96 1.05
N GLU A 140 -59.27 23.77 2.37
CA GLU A 140 -58.14 23.45 3.24
C GLU A 140 -57.56 22.05 2.96
N GLN A 141 -58.41 21.06 2.68
CA GLN A 141 -57.97 19.73 2.24
C GLN A 141 -57.25 19.80 0.89
N ASP A 142 -57.78 20.53 -0.09
CA ASP A 142 -57.17 20.71 -1.41
C ASP A 142 -55.79 21.41 -1.32
N LEU A 143 -55.66 22.41 -0.43
CA LEU A 143 -54.38 23.08 -0.13
C LEU A 143 -53.38 22.15 0.59
N GLN A 144 -53.84 21.30 1.50
CA GLN A 144 -52.98 20.30 2.16
C GLN A 144 -52.50 19.23 1.17
N TYR A 145 -53.37 18.73 0.29
CA TYR A 145 -52.99 17.79 -0.78
C TYR A 145 -52.00 18.41 -1.76
N ALA A 146 -52.22 19.66 -2.19
CA ALA A 146 -51.30 20.39 -3.06
C ALA A 146 -49.91 20.57 -2.42
N THR A 147 -49.84 20.84 -1.10
CA THR A 147 -48.57 21.05 -0.39
C THR A 147 -47.77 19.74 -0.22
N ILE A 148 -48.44 18.60 -0.04
CA ILE A 148 -47.81 17.27 0.06
C ILE A 148 -47.24 16.84 -1.30
N VAL A 149 -47.98 17.05 -2.39
CA VAL A 149 -47.55 16.74 -3.77
C VAL A 149 -46.39 17.64 -4.23
N GLN A 150 -46.36 18.90 -3.79
CA GLN A 150 -45.26 19.83 -4.09
C GLN A 150 -43.97 19.59 -3.29
N ARG A 151 -44.04 19.01 -2.09
CA ARG A 151 -42.87 18.75 -1.22
C ARG A 151 -42.21 17.38 -1.44
N ASN A 152 -42.75 16.52 -2.29
CA ASN A 152 -42.19 15.21 -2.55
C ASN A 152 -40.86 15.28 -3.32
N ALA A 153 -39.92 14.40 -2.95
CA ALA A 153 -38.62 14.25 -3.64
C ALA A 153 -38.75 13.54 -4.99
N CYS A 154 -39.89 12.89 -5.28
CA CYS A 154 -40.21 12.28 -6.56
C CYS A 154 -40.91 13.28 -7.50
N GLY A 155 -40.61 13.17 -8.78
CA GLY A 155 -41.28 13.93 -9.83
C GLY A 155 -42.66 13.37 -10.08
N ILE A 156 -43.67 14.23 -10.24
CA ILE A 156 -45.04 13.82 -10.58
C ILE A 156 -45.44 14.60 -11.82
N LEU A 157 -45.91 13.86 -12.83
CA LEU A 157 -46.49 14.39 -14.07
C LEU A 157 -47.92 13.85 -14.23
N ILE A 158 -48.80 14.69 -14.76
CA ILE A 158 -50.11 14.28 -15.25
C ILE A 158 -50.16 14.63 -16.74
N LEU A 159 -50.61 13.67 -17.55
CA LEU A 159 -50.73 13.81 -18.99
C LEU A 159 -52.18 13.65 -19.44
N ASP A 160 -52.59 14.38 -20.47
CA ASP A 160 -53.87 14.20 -21.16
C ASP A 160 -53.91 12.92 -22.02
N SER A 161 -55.05 12.67 -22.68
CA SER A 161 -55.25 11.53 -23.58
C SER A 161 -54.35 11.55 -24.82
N GLN A 162 -53.75 12.70 -25.15
CA GLN A 162 -52.74 12.86 -26.20
C GLN A 162 -51.29 12.79 -25.67
N CYS A 163 -51.09 12.43 -24.40
CA CYS A 163 -49.80 12.36 -23.72
C CYS A 163 -49.08 13.72 -23.58
N ARG A 164 -49.82 14.83 -23.56
CA ARG A 164 -49.28 16.16 -23.24
C ARG A 164 -49.39 16.43 -21.76
N ILE A 165 -48.38 17.09 -21.20
CA ILE A 165 -48.28 17.40 -19.78
C ILE A 165 -49.32 18.47 -19.41
N THR A 166 -50.26 18.12 -18.54
CA THR A 166 -51.25 19.05 -17.96
C THR A 166 -50.83 19.53 -16.57
N TYR A 167 -49.97 18.77 -15.89
CA TYR A 167 -49.42 19.14 -14.59
C TYR A 167 -48.03 18.55 -14.37
N ALA A 168 -47.16 19.32 -13.73
CA ALA A 168 -45.86 18.87 -13.26
C ALA A 168 -45.52 19.50 -11.90
N ASN A 169 -45.00 18.71 -10.96
CA ASN A 169 -44.51 19.25 -9.70
C ASN A 169 -43.06 19.77 -9.82
N ALA A 170 -42.58 20.50 -8.80
CA ALA A 170 -41.24 21.10 -8.80
C ALA A 170 -40.10 20.08 -8.94
N ALA A 171 -40.29 18.83 -8.50
CA ALA A 171 -39.30 17.77 -8.67
C ALA A 171 -39.23 17.27 -10.12
N ALA A 172 -40.38 17.10 -10.79
CA ALA A 172 -40.41 16.75 -12.22
C ALA A 172 -39.76 17.86 -13.06
N ALA A 173 -39.99 19.13 -12.72
CA ALA A 173 -39.33 20.27 -13.36
C ALA A 173 -37.80 20.25 -13.27
N ARG A 174 -37.23 19.88 -12.12
CA ARG A 174 -35.77 19.74 -11.96
C ARG A 174 -35.20 18.52 -12.70
N PHE A 175 -36.00 17.46 -12.80
CA PHE A 175 -35.59 16.22 -13.44
C PHE A 175 -35.54 16.31 -14.96
N SER A 176 -36.11 17.36 -15.55
CA SER A 176 -35.94 17.67 -16.97
C SER A 176 -35.23 19.00 -17.16
N GLY A 177 -34.72 19.22 -18.36
CA GLY A 177 -34.10 20.49 -18.75
C GLY A 177 -35.12 21.59 -19.05
N ILE A 178 -36.39 21.33 -18.77
CA ILE A 178 -37.53 22.17 -19.13
C ILE A 178 -38.01 22.85 -17.85
N GLY A 179 -37.77 24.16 -17.75
CA GLY A 179 -38.25 24.95 -16.61
C GLY A 179 -39.78 24.85 -16.46
N ALA A 180 -40.29 25.11 -15.26
CA ALA A 180 -41.71 24.90 -14.91
C ALA A 180 -42.70 25.57 -15.88
N GLU A 181 -42.35 26.73 -16.45
CA GLU A 181 -43.18 27.47 -17.42
C GLU A 181 -43.26 26.81 -18.81
N GLY A 182 -42.31 25.97 -19.18
CA GLY A 182 -42.25 25.28 -20.48
C GLY A 182 -42.84 23.86 -20.46
N MET A 183 -43.31 23.39 -19.30
CA MET A 183 -43.81 22.03 -19.13
C MET A 183 -45.25 21.84 -19.58
N GLU A 184 -46.12 22.81 -19.32
CA GLU A 184 -47.54 22.69 -19.63
C GLU A 184 -47.77 22.68 -21.16
N GLY A 185 -48.46 21.64 -21.65
CA GLY A 185 -48.73 21.41 -23.06
C GLY A 185 -47.60 20.70 -23.84
N ALA A 186 -46.42 20.50 -23.24
CA ALA A 186 -45.34 19.74 -23.86
C ALA A 186 -45.67 18.24 -23.94
N ASP A 187 -45.21 17.55 -24.98
CA ASP A 187 -45.35 16.09 -25.11
C ASP A 187 -44.39 15.37 -24.15
N PHE A 188 -44.75 14.18 -23.66
CA PHE A 188 -43.89 13.36 -22.80
C PHE A 188 -42.47 13.14 -23.37
N SER A 189 -42.30 13.12 -24.70
CA SER A 189 -40.98 13.03 -25.35
C SER A 189 -40.03 14.19 -25.03
N ALA A 190 -40.55 15.36 -24.69
CA ALA A 190 -39.75 16.49 -24.25
C ALA A 190 -39.01 16.20 -22.93
N PHE A 191 -39.49 15.21 -22.16
CA PHE A 191 -38.89 14.79 -20.89
C PHE A 191 -37.66 13.87 -21.07
N LEU A 192 -37.39 13.39 -22.28
CA LEU A 192 -36.28 12.48 -22.58
C LEU A 192 -35.00 13.23 -22.97
N SER A 193 -33.85 12.57 -22.82
CA SER A 193 -32.52 13.18 -22.97
C SER A 193 -32.03 13.53 -24.40
N GLY A 194 -32.79 13.16 -25.44
CA GLY A 194 -32.41 13.30 -26.85
C GLY A 194 -31.42 12.23 -27.37
N ARG A 195 -31.32 11.07 -26.71
CA ARG A 195 -30.44 9.94 -27.10
C ARG A 195 -31.08 9.06 -28.18
N GLN A 196 -30.26 8.26 -28.89
CA GLN A 196 -30.75 7.31 -29.90
C GLN A 196 -31.77 6.30 -29.33
N ASP A 197 -31.63 5.91 -28.07
CA ASP A 197 -32.52 4.95 -27.41
C ASP A 197 -33.87 5.55 -26.98
N ASP A 198 -34.00 6.89 -26.97
CA ASP A 198 -35.23 7.57 -26.53
C ASP A 198 -36.42 7.26 -27.45
N LEU A 199 -36.16 7.00 -28.74
CA LEU A 199 -37.20 6.57 -29.67
C LEU A 199 -37.78 5.21 -29.26
N ALA A 200 -36.93 4.26 -28.86
CA ALA A 200 -37.37 2.95 -28.40
C ALA A 200 -38.15 3.05 -27.08
N THR A 201 -37.69 3.90 -26.16
CA THR A 201 -38.37 4.23 -24.90
C THR A 201 -39.76 4.82 -25.15
N LEU A 202 -39.90 5.76 -26.09
CA LEU A 202 -41.20 6.33 -26.48
C LEU A 202 -42.13 5.31 -27.11
N HIS A 203 -41.61 4.46 -27.99
CA HIS A 203 -42.40 3.38 -28.58
C HIS A 203 -42.88 2.39 -27.53
N ALA A 204 -42.04 2.05 -26.53
CA ALA A 204 -42.41 1.19 -25.42
C ALA A 204 -43.48 1.84 -24.53
N PHE A 205 -43.33 3.12 -24.21
CA PHE A 205 -44.31 3.91 -23.45
C PHE A 205 -45.68 3.90 -24.12
N ARG A 206 -45.76 4.33 -25.39
CA ARG A 206 -47.03 4.38 -26.16
C ARG A 206 -47.68 3.01 -26.31
N ARG A 207 -46.89 1.96 -26.60
CA ARG A 207 -47.39 0.59 -26.76
C ARG A 207 -47.95 0.01 -25.46
N ARG A 208 -47.33 0.32 -24.31
CA ARG A 208 -47.79 -0.17 -23.00
C ARG A 208 -49.00 0.62 -22.50
N LEU A 209 -49.10 1.91 -22.81
CA LEU A 209 -50.28 2.72 -22.52
C LEU A 209 -51.56 2.17 -23.17
N GLN A 210 -51.48 1.65 -24.41
CA GLN A 210 -52.62 1.03 -25.10
C GLN A 210 -53.25 -0.15 -24.34
N ARG A 211 -52.54 -0.72 -23.35
CA ARG A 211 -53.05 -1.83 -22.54
C ARG A 211 -53.89 -1.39 -21.35
N CYS A 212 -54.01 -0.08 -21.08
CA CYS A 212 -54.74 0.48 -19.93
C CYS A 212 -54.39 -0.19 -18.59
N ARG A 213 -53.11 -0.51 -18.36
CA ARG A 213 -52.61 -1.11 -17.10
C ARG A 213 -51.40 -0.35 -16.58
N PRO A 214 -51.20 -0.25 -15.25
CA PRO A 214 -50.00 0.34 -14.67
C PRO A 214 -48.74 -0.39 -15.13
N PHE A 215 -47.67 0.36 -15.36
CA PHE A 215 -46.39 -0.19 -15.76
C PHE A 215 -45.21 0.70 -15.39
N GLU A 216 -44.02 0.12 -15.32
CA GLU A 216 -42.79 0.85 -15.04
C GLU A 216 -41.85 0.85 -16.24
N LEU A 217 -41.16 1.95 -16.46
CA LEU A 217 -40.19 2.16 -17.53
C LEU A 217 -39.02 3.00 -17.00
N GLU A 218 -37.79 2.58 -17.30
CA GLU A 218 -36.62 3.40 -17.06
C GLU A 218 -36.48 4.43 -18.18
N ILE A 219 -36.32 5.70 -17.81
CA ILE A 219 -36.14 6.80 -18.74
C ILE A 219 -34.85 7.54 -18.41
N HIS A 220 -34.14 7.97 -19.44
CA HIS A 220 -32.95 8.79 -19.31
C HIS A 220 -33.32 10.24 -19.60
N SER A 221 -33.01 11.14 -18.68
CA SER A 221 -33.30 12.58 -18.81
C SER A 221 -32.05 13.41 -18.53
N ARG A 222 -32.15 14.70 -18.80
CA ARG A 222 -31.10 15.68 -18.50
C ARG A 222 -31.74 16.80 -17.71
N THR A 223 -31.19 17.09 -16.54
CA THR A 223 -31.62 18.19 -15.66
C THR A 223 -31.42 19.56 -16.31
N ASP A 224 -32.04 20.59 -15.73
CA ASP A 224 -31.85 22.01 -16.06
C ASP A 224 -30.39 22.48 -15.97
N THR A 225 -29.58 21.88 -15.09
CA THR A 225 -28.14 22.13 -14.99
C THR A 225 -27.31 21.37 -16.04
N GLY A 226 -27.94 20.58 -16.92
CA GLY A 226 -27.28 19.80 -17.95
C GLY A 226 -26.72 18.45 -17.48
N GLN A 227 -27.04 18.01 -16.25
CA GLN A 227 -26.60 16.71 -15.70
C GLN A 227 -27.52 15.58 -16.19
N ASP A 228 -26.93 14.51 -16.70
CA ASP A 228 -27.63 13.28 -17.10
C ASP A 228 -28.13 12.51 -15.86
N ILE A 229 -29.40 12.12 -15.85
CA ILE A 229 -30.05 11.38 -14.77
C ILE A 229 -30.86 10.19 -15.31
N TRP A 230 -30.94 9.13 -14.51
CA TRP A 230 -31.81 7.97 -14.75
C TRP A 230 -33.02 8.05 -13.84
N LEU A 231 -34.21 7.88 -14.41
CA LEU A 231 -35.46 7.93 -13.68
C LEU A 231 -36.24 6.62 -13.89
N LEU A 232 -36.81 6.08 -12.82
CA LEU A 232 -37.84 5.06 -12.93
C LEU A 232 -39.20 5.76 -13.00
N ALA A 233 -39.87 5.64 -14.15
CA ALA A 233 -41.20 6.15 -14.38
C ALA A 233 -42.25 5.06 -14.10
N THR A 234 -43.00 5.22 -13.02
CA THR A 234 -44.20 4.43 -12.73
C THR A 234 -45.40 5.12 -13.36
N VAL A 235 -45.95 4.51 -14.42
CA VAL A 235 -47.00 5.07 -15.27
C VAL A 235 -48.32 4.38 -14.96
N THR A 236 -49.33 5.17 -14.58
CA THR A 236 -50.68 4.72 -14.23
C THR A 236 -51.68 5.37 -15.18
N PRO A 237 -52.17 4.66 -16.21
CA PRO A 237 -53.22 5.17 -17.08
C PRO A 237 -54.58 5.13 -16.37
N LEU A 238 -55.35 6.21 -16.48
CA LEU A 238 -56.74 6.32 -16.06
C LEU A 238 -57.61 6.23 -17.31
N CYS A 239 -58.28 5.09 -17.47
CA CYS A 239 -59.15 4.83 -18.62
C CYS A 239 -60.63 4.91 -18.20
N SER A 240 -61.49 5.35 -19.12
CA SER A 240 -62.93 5.39 -18.94
C SER A 240 -63.51 3.96 -18.86
N PRO A 241 -64.79 3.78 -18.46
CA PRO A 241 -65.45 2.48 -18.43
C PRO A 241 -65.47 1.74 -19.80
N TYR A 242 -65.17 2.45 -20.89
CA TYR A 242 -65.13 1.93 -22.26
C TYR A 242 -63.68 1.69 -22.77
N GLU A 243 -62.70 1.62 -21.86
CA GLU A 243 -61.27 1.42 -22.17
C GLU A 243 -60.60 2.56 -22.96
N GLU A 244 -61.23 3.74 -23.04
CA GLU A 244 -60.61 4.93 -23.65
C GLU A 244 -59.72 5.65 -22.64
N LEU A 245 -58.50 6.00 -23.03
CA LEU A 245 -57.54 6.71 -22.19
C LEU A 245 -58.03 8.15 -21.91
N HIS A 246 -58.22 8.49 -20.64
CA HIS A 246 -58.64 9.83 -20.22
C HIS A 246 -57.44 10.66 -19.74
N GLU A 247 -56.61 10.08 -18.87
CA GLU A 247 -55.50 10.77 -18.21
C GLU A 247 -54.40 9.78 -17.85
N VAL A 248 -53.16 10.23 -17.69
CA VAL A 248 -52.02 9.39 -17.27
C VAL A 248 -51.29 10.04 -16.12
N ILE A 249 -51.13 9.32 -15.01
CA ILE A 249 -50.28 9.75 -13.89
C ILE A 249 -48.91 9.10 -14.03
N VAL A 250 -47.84 9.88 -14.00
CA VAL A 250 -46.46 9.39 -14.03
C VAL A 250 -45.74 9.84 -12.77
N VAL A 251 -45.19 8.88 -12.02
CA VAL A 251 -44.31 9.13 -10.87
C VAL A 251 -42.87 8.80 -11.26
N LEU A 252 -41.96 9.71 -11.00
CA LEU A 252 -40.57 9.68 -11.41
C LEU A 252 -39.66 9.61 -10.18
N ASN A 253 -38.88 8.55 -10.07
CA ASN A 253 -37.89 8.39 -9.02
C ASN A 253 -36.49 8.44 -9.61
N ASP A 254 -35.62 9.29 -9.05
CA ASP A 254 -34.21 9.33 -9.42
C ASP A 254 -33.49 8.06 -8.97
N ILE A 255 -33.08 7.25 -9.95
CA ILE A 255 -32.34 6.01 -9.79
C ILE A 255 -30.88 6.13 -10.26
N THR A 256 -30.42 7.34 -10.61
CA THR A 256 -29.07 7.59 -11.15
C THR A 256 -27.98 6.95 -10.31
N GLY A 257 -28.02 7.16 -8.99
CA GLY A 257 -27.03 6.57 -8.10
C GLY A 257 -27.09 5.03 -8.04
N SER A 258 -28.28 4.45 -8.16
CA SER A 258 -28.44 2.99 -8.20
C SER A 258 -27.92 2.40 -9.51
N GLU A 259 -28.18 3.04 -10.65
CA GLU A 259 -27.66 2.59 -11.95
C GLU A 259 -26.14 2.75 -12.06
N GLN A 260 -25.58 3.85 -11.54
CA GLN A 260 -24.13 4.03 -11.48
C GLN A 260 -23.45 2.95 -10.62
N ILE A 261 -24.03 2.56 -9.48
CA ILE A 261 -23.53 1.46 -8.64
C ILE A 261 -23.64 0.12 -9.36
N LYS A 262 -24.77 -0.17 -10.03
CA LYS A 262 -24.94 -1.41 -10.80
C LYS A 262 -23.91 -1.51 -11.93
N ALA A 263 -23.68 -0.43 -12.66
CA ALA A 263 -22.68 -0.38 -13.73
C ALA A 263 -21.26 -0.61 -13.19
N LEU A 264 -20.90 0.06 -12.08
CA LEU A 264 -19.65 -0.17 -11.36
C LEU A 264 -19.48 -1.65 -10.98
N GLN A 265 -20.49 -2.26 -10.36
CA GLN A 265 -20.42 -3.67 -9.95
C GLN A 265 -20.27 -4.62 -11.14
N LYS A 266 -20.99 -4.36 -12.24
CA LYS A 266 -20.90 -5.14 -13.48
C LYS A 266 -19.50 -5.06 -14.09
N ASP A 267 -18.94 -3.86 -14.21
CA ASP A 267 -17.59 -3.63 -14.74
C ASP A 267 -16.54 -4.34 -13.88
N MET A 268 -16.68 -4.23 -12.55
CA MET A 268 -15.76 -4.88 -11.61
C MET A 268 -15.86 -6.41 -11.65
N MET A 269 -17.07 -6.97 -11.79
CA MET A 269 -17.25 -8.41 -11.95
C MET A 269 -16.57 -8.90 -13.24
N GLY A 270 -16.72 -8.16 -14.35
CA GLY A 270 -16.01 -8.46 -15.59
C GLY A 270 -14.49 -8.42 -15.43
N ALA A 271 -13.97 -7.43 -14.70
CA ALA A 271 -12.54 -7.30 -14.42
C ALA A 271 -11.97 -8.47 -13.59
N LEU A 272 -12.71 -8.96 -12.59
CA LEU A 272 -12.31 -10.11 -11.77
C LEU A 272 -12.19 -11.42 -12.57
N THR A 273 -12.98 -11.55 -13.64
CA THR A 273 -12.93 -12.70 -14.57
C THR A 273 -11.93 -12.53 -15.72
N SER A 274 -11.30 -11.37 -15.82
CA SER A 274 -10.35 -11.04 -16.89
C SER A 274 -8.91 -11.46 -16.55
N ASN A 275 -8.00 -11.35 -17.52
CA ASN A 275 -6.56 -11.58 -17.34
C ASN A 275 -5.80 -10.38 -16.73
N LEU A 276 -6.51 -9.45 -16.09
CA LEU A 276 -5.89 -8.31 -15.41
C LEU A 276 -5.17 -8.80 -14.13
N SER A 277 -4.05 -8.17 -13.83
CA SER A 277 -3.35 -8.38 -12.55
C SER A 277 -4.16 -7.82 -11.39
N PHE A 278 -3.88 -8.30 -10.18
CA PHE A 278 -4.53 -7.86 -8.95
C PHE A 278 -4.49 -6.34 -8.76
N ASN A 279 -3.33 -5.71 -8.95
CA ASN A 279 -3.18 -4.26 -8.82
C ASN A 279 -3.94 -3.50 -9.92
N GLU A 280 -4.03 -4.04 -11.13
CA GLU A 280 -4.80 -3.42 -12.23
C GLU A 280 -6.31 -3.44 -11.93
N ILE A 281 -6.82 -4.52 -11.32
CA ILE A 281 -8.22 -4.63 -10.89
C ILE A 281 -8.53 -3.57 -9.83
N LEU A 282 -7.69 -3.44 -8.80
CA LEU A 282 -7.92 -2.45 -7.74
C LEU A 282 -7.73 -1.00 -8.22
N ALA A 283 -6.79 -0.76 -9.14
CA ALA A 283 -6.62 0.54 -9.78
C ALA A 283 -7.82 0.88 -10.69
N LEU A 284 -8.38 -0.09 -11.41
CA LEU A 284 -9.62 0.08 -12.17
C LEU A 284 -10.76 0.47 -11.25
N MET A 285 -10.89 -0.19 -10.09
CA MET A 285 -11.90 0.15 -9.10
C MET A 285 -11.77 1.60 -8.63
N CYS A 286 -10.56 2.04 -8.28
CA CYS A 286 -10.31 3.43 -7.90
C CYS A 286 -10.74 4.41 -9.01
N ARG A 287 -10.44 4.11 -10.28
CA ARG A 287 -10.84 4.97 -11.41
C ARG A 287 -12.36 5.04 -11.57
N GLN A 288 -13.07 3.93 -11.39
CA GLN A 288 -14.52 3.91 -11.48
C GLN A 288 -15.20 4.64 -10.32
N ILE A 289 -14.68 4.49 -9.10
CA ILE A 289 -15.13 5.26 -7.93
C ILE A 289 -14.98 6.76 -8.21
N GLU A 290 -13.81 7.20 -8.65
CA GLU A 290 -13.53 8.62 -8.93
C GLU A 290 -14.34 9.18 -10.11
N ARG A 291 -14.77 8.33 -11.05
CA ARG A 291 -15.69 8.73 -12.14
C ARG A 291 -17.10 9.01 -11.63
N ILE A 292 -17.57 8.24 -10.65
CA ILE A 292 -18.92 8.31 -10.08
C ILE A 292 -18.99 9.31 -8.90
N ALA A 293 -17.87 9.57 -8.23
CA ALA A 293 -17.68 10.61 -7.24
C ALA A 293 -16.46 11.48 -7.59
N PRO A 294 -16.63 12.52 -8.44
CA PRO A 294 -15.52 13.35 -8.91
C PRO A 294 -14.79 14.13 -7.81
N ASP A 295 -15.43 14.36 -6.67
CA ASP A 295 -14.91 15.10 -5.51
C ASP A 295 -13.99 14.28 -4.61
N VAL A 296 -13.83 12.97 -4.86
CA VAL A 296 -12.89 12.10 -4.12
C VAL A 296 -11.63 11.77 -4.92
N VAL A 297 -10.53 11.59 -4.21
CA VAL A 297 -9.31 10.92 -4.69
C VAL A 297 -9.17 9.61 -3.90
N THR A 298 -8.99 8.49 -4.58
CA THR A 298 -9.15 7.15 -4.00
C THR A 298 -7.84 6.36 -3.97
N GLN A 299 -7.65 5.62 -2.88
CA GLN A 299 -6.58 4.64 -2.72
C GLN A 299 -7.11 3.37 -2.06
N ILE A 300 -6.59 2.22 -2.47
CA ILE A 300 -6.78 0.93 -1.81
C ILE A 300 -5.42 0.46 -1.31
N VAL A 301 -5.37 0.12 -0.03
CA VAL A 301 -4.20 -0.45 0.66
C VAL A 301 -4.56 -1.86 1.12
N VAL A 302 -3.66 -2.82 0.98
CA VAL A 302 -3.82 -4.21 1.43
C VAL A 302 -2.81 -4.53 2.53
N VAL A 303 -3.09 -5.58 3.29
CA VAL A 303 -2.24 -6.04 4.40
C VAL A 303 -1.43 -7.26 3.96
N ASP A 304 -0.11 -7.19 4.13
CA ASP A 304 0.81 -8.32 3.93
C ASP A 304 0.87 -9.25 5.16
N ASP A 305 1.54 -10.40 5.01
CA ASP A 305 1.65 -11.40 6.08
C ASP A 305 2.41 -10.88 7.32
N ALA A 306 3.23 -9.83 7.16
CA ALA A 306 3.97 -9.17 8.24
C ALA A 306 3.17 -8.04 8.91
N GLN A 307 1.87 -7.91 8.62
CA GLN A 307 1.01 -6.85 9.13
C GLN A 307 1.48 -5.43 8.71
N ARG A 308 2.04 -5.32 7.50
CA ARG A 308 2.43 -4.05 6.90
C ARG A 308 1.48 -3.64 5.79
N MET A 309 1.39 -2.32 5.59
CA MET A 309 0.57 -1.71 4.55
C MET A 309 1.24 -1.77 3.18
N ARG A 310 0.47 -2.19 2.18
CA ARG A 310 0.88 -2.26 0.77
C ARG A 310 -0.11 -1.49 -0.11
N PRO A 311 0.29 -0.39 -0.78
CA PRO A 311 -0.55 0.26 -1.77
C PRO A 311 -0.85 -0.71 -2.92
N ALA A 312 -2.13 -0.94 -3.21
CA ALA A 312 -2.56 -1.93 -4.21
C ALA A 312 -3.42 -1.33 -5.33
N GLY A 313 -4.10 -0.22 -5.08
CA GLY A 313 -4.89 0.49 -6.09
C GLY A 313 -4.86 1.99 -5.88
N ARG A 314 -4.77 2.75 -6.98
CA ARG A 314 -4.95 4.20 -7.00
C ARG A 314 -5.46 4.67 -8.36
N ALA A 315 -6.07 5.85 -8.38
CA ALA A 315 -6.41 6.55 -9.62
C ALA A 315 -5.73 7.92 -9.68
N ARG A 316 -6.38 9.01 -9.27
CA ARG A 316 -5.80 10.37 -9.33
C ARG A 316 -4.74 10.64 -8.24
N LEU A 317 -4.60 9.76 -7.24
CA LEU A 317 -3.59 9.93 -6.19
C LEU A 317 -2.16 9.80 -6.77
N PRO A 318 -1.27 10.78 -6.56
CA PRO A 318 0.13 10.67 -6.97
C PRO A 318 0.85 9.48 -6.33
N ALA A 319 1.75 8.83 -7.09
CA ALA A 319 2.49 7.65 -6.62
C ALA A 319 3.31 7.94 -5.36
N GLN A 320 3.97 9.09 -5.31
CA GLN A 320 4.79 9.54 -4.17
C GLN A 320 3.99 9.57 -2.87
N ILE A 321 2.72 9.99 -2.92
CA ILE A 321 1.84 10.01 -1.73
C ILE A 321 1.43 8.59 -1.35
N ALA A 322 1.10 7.76 -2.34
CA ALA A 322 0.73 6.37 -2.10
C ALA A 322 1.88 5.57 -1.46
N GLU A 323 3.12 5.87 -1.84
CA GLU A 323 4.33 5.22 -1.30
C GLU A 323 4.64 5.63 0.15
N VAL A 324 4.14 6.76 0.64
CA VAL A 324 4.32 7.18 2.06
C VAL A 324 3.82 6.11 3.03
N CYS A 325 2.75 5.38 2.67
CA CYS A 325 2.23 4.31 3.50
C CYS A 325 2.76 2.92 3.15
N ALA A 326 3.68 2.80 2.18
CA ALA A 326 4.29 1.51 1.85
C ALA A 326 5.19 1.05 3.00
N ASP A 327 5.13 -0.25 3.33
CA ASP A 327 5.95 -0.90 4.35
C ASP A 327 5.76 -0.41 5.80
N LEU A 328 4.84 0.54 6.05
CA LEU A 328 4.50 0.97 7.40
C LEU A 328 3.75 -0.14 8.15
N GLN A 329 4.11 -0.32 9.42
CA GLN A 329 3.40 -1.22 10.34
C GLN A 329 2.00 -0.68 10.65
N ILE A 330 1.00 -1.55 10.67
CA ILE A 330 -0.37 -1.19 11.07
C ILE A 330 -0.40 -0.76 12.54
N GLY A 331 -1.11 0.34 12.84
CA GLY A 331 -1.22 0.88 14.20
C GLY A 331 -2.28 1.98 14.34
N PRO A 332 -2.57 2.42 15.58
CA PRO A 332 -3.65 3.36 15.89
C PRO A 332 -3.38 4.81 15.47
N ASP A 333 -2.13 5.17 15.18
CA ASP A 333 -1.68 6.53 14.84
C ASP A 333 -0.92 6.58 13.50
N VAL A 334 -1.34 5.75 12.54
CA VAL A 334 -0.66 5.60 11.24
C VAL A 334 -1.59 6.06 10.09
N GLY A 335 -2.05 7.31 10.20
CA GLY A 335 -3.04 7.91 9.32
C GLY A 335 -4.42 7.22 9.41
N SER A 336 -5.37 7.67 8.58
CA SER A 336 -6.71 7.06 8.55
C SER A 336 -6.68 5.59 8.14
N CYS A 337 -5.85 5.21 7.16
CA CYS A 337 -5.76 3.83 6.66
C CYS A 337 -5.20 2.87 7.71
N GLY A 338 -4.04 3.18 8.29
CA GLY A 338 -3.42 2.30 9.30
C GLY A 338 -4.31 2.13 10.53
N THR A 339 -4.99 3.20 10.94
CA THR A 339 -5.94 3.14 12.06
C THR A 339 -7.17 2.29 11.74
N ALA A 340 -7.73 2.41 10.54
CA ALA A 340 -8.87 1.60 10.12
C ALA A 340 -8.50 0.11 10.03
N LEU A 341 -7.29 -0.18 9.55
CA LEU A 341 -6.73 -1.54 9.53
C LEU A 341 -6.54 -2.11 10.93
N PHE A 342 -6.03 -1.32 11.86
CA PHE A 342 -5.78 -1.72 13.25
C PHE A 342 -7.08 -1.96 14.04
N THR A 343 -8.04 -1.05 13.90
CA THR A 343 -9.29 -1.08 14.69
C THR A 343 -10.38 -1.96 14.07
N GLY A 344 -10.27 -2.29 12.77
CA GLY A 344 -11.33 -2.97 12.03
C GLY A 344 -12.61 -2.14 11.89
N ARG A 345 -12.54 -0.81 12.05
CA ARG A 345 -13.69 0.11 11.97
C ARG A 345 -13.40 1.26 11.01
N GLU A 346 -14.46 1.90 10.49
CA GLU A 346 -14.30 3.11 9.67
C GLU A 346 -13.66 4.25 10.47
N VAL A 347 -12.78 5.02 9.81
CA VAL A 347 -12.08 6.16 10.38
C VAL A 347 -12.36 7.39 9.53
N VAL A 348 -13.02 8.37 10.13
CA VAL A 348 -13.32 9.66 9.49
C VAL A 348 -12.37 10.71 10.04
N THR A 349 -11.60 11.33 9.16
CA THR A 349 -10.71 12.45 9.47
C THR A 349 -11.14 13.67 8.66
N PRO A 350 -12.00 14.55 9.20
CA PRO A 350 -12.51 15.73 8.49
C PRO A 350 -11.46 16.81 8.23
N ASP A 351 -10.35 16.79 8.98
CA ASP A 351 -9.22 17.70 8.85
C ASP A 351 -7.93 16.93 9.14
N ILE A 352 -7.18 16.59 8.09
CA ILE A 352 -5.93 15.80 8.17
C ILE A 352 -4.86 16.55 8.98
N GLU A 353 -4.76 17.87 8.84
CA GLU A 353 -3.71 18.67 9.47
C GLU A 353 -3.90 18.74 11.00
N ALA A 354 -5.15 18.78 11.45
CA ALA A 354 -5.49 18.89 12.87
C ALA A 354 -5.62 17.53 13.58
N ASP A 355 -5.63 16.42 12.85
CA ASP A 355 -5.92 15.10 13.42
C ASP A 355 -4.64 14.40 13.93
N PRO A 356 -4.58 14.00 15.22
CA PRO A 356 -3.41 13.33 15.81
C PRO A 356 -2.95 12.07 15.08
N LYS A 357 -3.87 11.32 14.46
CA LYS A 357 -3.55 10.09 13.72
C LYS A 357 -2.64 10.34 12.52
N TRP A 358 -2.58 11.60 12.05
CA TRP A 358 -1.78 12.02 10.89
C TRP A 358 -0.46 12.67 11.27
N LYS A 359 -0.08 12.67 12.57
CA LYS A 359 1.18 13.23 13.04
C LYS A 359 2.37 12.59 12.31
N GLY A 360 3.19 13.42 11.66
CA GLY A 360 4.33 12.98 10.86
C GLY A 360 4.00 12.63 9.40
N PHE A 361 2.72 12.51 9.03
CA PHE A 361 2.29 12.11 7.68
C PHE A 361 1.57 13.22 6.91
N TRP A 362 0.84 14.12 7.58
CA TRP A 362 0.05 15.17 6.93
C TRP A 362 0.87 16.06 5.99
N GLN A 363 2.15 16.30 6.31
CA GLN A 363 3.09 17.10 5.52
C GLN A 363 3.33 16.57 4.10
N PHE A 364 3.07 15.28 3.86
CA PHE A 364 3.20 14.66 2.54
C PHE A 364 1.91 14.70 1.72
N VAL A 365 0.77 14.98 2.35
CA VAL A 365 -0.58 14.84 1.76
C VAL A 365 -1.23 16.21 1.55
N VAL A 366 -1.18 17.08 2.55
CA VAL A 366 -1.79 18.42 2.53
C VAL A 366 -1.27 19.31 1.39
N PRO A 367 0.04 19.33 1.04
CA PRO A 367 0.54 20.15 -0.08
C PRO A 367 -0.07 19.80 -1.45
N HIS A 368 -0.63 18.60 -1.60
CA HIS A 368 -1.34 18.18 -2.82
C HIS A 368 -2.82 18.56 -2.83
N GLY A 369 -3.26 19.35 -1.83
CA GLY A 369 -4.62 19.83 -1.67
C GLY A 369 -5.58 18.77 -1.14
N LEU A 370 -5.08 17.72 -0.48
CA LEU A 370 -5.90 16.69 0.17
C LEU A 370 -6.02 17.03 1.65
N MET A 371 -7.21 17.45 2.07
CA MET A 371 -7.44 18.08 3.38
C MET A 371 -8.22 17.20 4.36
N ALA A 372 -8.96 16.20 3.87
CA ALA A 372 -9.70 15.25 4.69
C ALA A 372 -9.54 13.83 4.13
N CYS A 373 -9.64 12.82 5.00
CA CYS A 373 -9.53 11.43 4.61
C CYS A 373 -10.53 10.56 5.38
N TRP A 374 -11.29 9.74 4.65
CA TRP A 374 -12.16 8.73 5.21
C TRP A 374 -11.70 7.35 4.76
N SER A 375 -11.39 6.47 5.69
CA SER A 375 -10.90 5.12 5.43
C SER A 375 -11.85 4.09 5.99
N VAL A 376 -12.18 3.07 5.18
CA VAL A 376 -13.08 1.98 5.54
C VAL A 376 -12.33 0.66 5.41
N PRO A 377 -12.34 -0.21 6.45
CA PRO A 377 -11.67 -1.50 6.39
C PRO A 377 -12.40 -2.44 5.43
N ILE A 378 -11.63 -3.19 4.66
CA ILE A 378 -12.09 -4.28 3.81
C ILE A 378 -11.99 -5.56 4.63
N LEU A 379 -13.14 -6.07 5.05
CA LEU A 379 -13.24 -7.31 5.82
C LEU A 379 -13.34 -8.51 4.87
N LEU A 380 -12.55 -9.54 5.14
CA LEU A 380 -12.59 -10.83 4.46
C LEU A 380 -13.73 -11.70 5.05
N ARG A 381 -14.07 -12.81 4.38
CA ARG A 381 -15.17 -13.70 4.82
C ARG A 381 -14.97 -14.29 6.21
N ASP A 382 -13.72 -14.46 6.64
CA ASP A 382 -13.35 -14.97 7.96
C ASP A 382 -13.33 -13.89 9.06
N GLY A 383 -13.72 -12.65 8.73
CA GLY A 383 -13.74 -11.52 9.65
C GLY A 383 -12.40 -10.81 9.84
N ARG A 384 -11.31 -11.27 9.21
CA ARG A 384 -10.03 -10.56 9.24
C ARG A 384 -10.05 -9.32 8.35
N VAL A 385 -9.26 -8.31 8.71
CA VAL A 385 -9.07 -7.12 7.88
C VAL A 385 -8.04 -7.42 6.78
N GLY A 386 -8.46 -7.42 5.53
CA GLY A 386 -7.60 -7.68 4.36
C GLY A 386 -6.99 -6.42 3.74
N GLY A 387 -7.61 -5.26 3.98
CA GLY A 387 -7.20 -3.99 3.40
C GLY A 387 -8.04 -2.80 3.88
N SER A 388 -7.82 -1.63 3.30
CA SER A 388 -8.57 -0.41 3.55
C SER A 388 -8.82 0.34 2.23
N LEU A 389 -10.06 0.80 2.04
CA LEU A 389 -10.45 1.73 0.98
C LEU A 389 -10.47 3.15 1.55
N ALA A 390 -9.73 4.07 0.95
CA ALA A 390 -9.57 5.44 1.43
C ALA A 390 -10.04 6.47 0.41
N PHE A 391 -10.90 7.39 0.85
CA PHE A 391 -11.36 8.55 0.10
C PHE A 391 -10.74 9.81 0.69
N TYR A 392 -9.96 10.51 -0.12
CA TYR A 392 -9.43 11.83 0.19
C TYR A 392 -10.31 12.91 -0.42
N PHE A 393 -10.50 14.01 0.31
CA PHE A 393 -11.27 15.16 -0.13
C PHE A 393 -10.38 16.41 -0.18
N ARG A 394 -10.69 17.30 -1.14
CA ARG A 394 -9.99 18.60 -1.28
C ARG A 394 -10.50 19.70 -0.35
N ALA A 395 -11.53 19.41 0.44
CA ALA A 395 -12.10 20.33 1.42
C ALA A 395 -12.13 19.63 2.78
N LYS A 396 -12.06 20.41 3.87
CA LYS A 396 -12.24 19.91 5.23
C LYS A 396 -13.69 19.49 5.43
N ARG A 397 -13.98 18.18 5.37
CA ARG A 397 -15.35 17.62 5.42
C ARG A 397 -15.39 16.15 5.81
N ALA A 398 -16.55 15.71 6.28
CA ALA A 398 -16.91 14.30 6.41
C ALA A 398 -17.48 13.72 5.09
N PRO A 399 -17.46 12.38 4.91
CA PRO A 399 -18.09 11.73 3.77
C PRO A 399 -19.61 11.90 3.78
N GLY A 400 -20.18 12.35 2.66
CA GLY A 400 -21.63 12.35 2.44
C GLY A 400 -22.25 10.97 2.24
N ARG A 401 -23.59 10.89 2.21
CA ARG A 401 -24.35 9.63 1.98
C ARG A 401 -23.98 8.90 0.70
N TRP A 402 -23.67 9.64 -0.37
CA TRP A 402 -23.29 9.07 -1.65
C TRP A 402 -21.97 8.29 -1.58
N HIS A 403 -20.95 8.87 -0.93
CA HIS A 403 -19.67 8.20 -0.71
C HIS A 403 -19.80 6.89 0.05
N ARG A 404 -20.67 6.87 1.08
CA ARG A 404 -20.97 5.65 1.85
C ARG A 404 -21.55 4.55 0.98
N ARG A 405 -22.56 4.87 0.16
CA ARG A 405 -23.14 3.90 -0.79
C ARG A 405 -22.13 3.35 -1.79
N ILE A 406 -21.21 4.18 -2.29
CA ILE A 406 -20.15 3.73 -3.22
C ILE A 406 -19.17 2.81 -2.50
N ALA A 407 -18.70 3.17 -1.30
CA ALA A 407 -17.79 2.34 -0.52
C ALA A 407 -18.42 0.97 -0.25
N ASP A 408 -19.66 0.93 0.26
CA ASP A 408 -20.37 -0.31 0.56
C ASP A 408 -20.47 -1.24 -0.67
N ALA A 409 -20.74 -0.67 -1.86
CA ALA A 409 -20.80 -1.43 -3.10
C ALA A 409 -19.44 -2.01 -3.54
N CYS A 410 -18.34 -1.32 -3.23
CA CYS A 410 -16.98 -1.72 -3.59
C CYS A 410 -16.35 -2.68 -2.58
N LEU A 411 -16.65 -2.57 -1.28
CA LEU A 411 -15.98 -3.32 -0.22
C LEU A 411 -16.04 -4.83 -0.45
N HIS A 412 -17.20 -5.36 -0.84
CA HIS A 412 -17.35 -6.80 -1.12
C HIS A 412 -16.51 -7.24 -2.33
N LEU A 413 -16.41 -6.41 -3.37
CA LEU A 413 -15.62 -6.69 -4.57
C LEU A 413 -14.11 -6.61 -4.28
N CYS A 414 -13.68 -5.66 -3.43
CA CYS A 414 -12.31 -5.60 -2.93
C CYS A 414 -11.95 -6.86 -2.14
N ALA A 415 -12.83 -7.28 -1.23
CA ALA A 415 -12.62 -8.48 -0.43
C ALA A 415 -12.47 -9.71 -1.33
N LEU A 416 -13.35 -9.86 -2.32
CA LEU A 416 -13.28 -10.95 -3.30
C LEU A 416 -11.95 -10.93 -4.10
N ALA A 417 -11.51 -9.76 -4.56
CA ALA A 417 -10.24 -9.61 -5.27
C ALA A 417 -9.04 -10.04 -4.40
N ILE A 418 -9.02 -9.59 -3.14
CA ILE A 418 -7.96 -9.92 -2.18
C ILE A 418 -7.95 -11.42 -1.87
N GLU A 419 -9.12 -12.03 -1.64
CA GLU A 419 -9.24 -13.47 -1.40
C GLU A 419 -8.78 -14.29 -2.60
N GLN A 420 -9.15 -13.89 -3.81
CA GLN A 420 -8.74 -14.58 -5.03
C GLN A 420 -7.22 -14.48 -5.23
N GLN A 421 -6.62 -13.33 -4.96
CA GLN A 421 -5.17 -13.16 -5.04
C GLN A 421 -4.45 -14.02 -4.01
N ARG A 422 -4.89 -14.02 -2.74
CA ARG A 422 -4.33 -14.88 -1.70
C ARG A 422 -4.48 -16.36 -2.03
N SER A 423 -5.63 -16.77 -2.54
CA SER A 423 -5.87 -18.14 -3.00
C SER A 423 -4.92 -18.52 -4.14
N ARG A 424 -4.69 -17.63 -5.11
CA ARG A 424 -3.71 -17.83 -6.19
C ARG A 424 -2.28 -17.93 -5.66
N GLU A 425 -1.90 -17.08 -4.72
CA GLU A 425 -0.58 -17.10 -4.06
C GLU A 425 -0.39 -18.38 -3.23
N ASP A 426 -1.41 -18.81 -2.49
CA ASP A 426 -1.42 -20.05 -1.72
C ASP A 426 -1.31 -21.28 -2.62
N ILE A 427 -2.08 -21.32 -3.71
CA ILE A 427 -1.98 -22.38 -4.72
C ILE A 427 -0.58 -22.38 -5.32
N ALA A 428 -0.03 -21.21 -5.69
CA ALA A 428 1.32 -21.10 -6.23
C ALA A 428 2.36 -21.60 -5.20
N ARG A 429 2.21 -21.25 -3.92
CA ARG A 429 3.08 -21.68 -2.84
C ARG A 429 3.01 -23.18 -2.61
N LEU A 430 1.81 -23.76 -2.54
CA LEU A 430 1.59 -25.21 -2.40
C LEU A 430 2.05 -26.00 -3.63
N THR A 431 2.04 -25.37 -4.80
CA THR A 431 2.50 -26.01 -6.04
C THR A 431 4.03 -25.98 -6.16
N GLN A 432 4.71 -25.00 -5.54
CA GLN A 432 6.14 -24.75 -5.73
C GLN A 432 7.03 -25.08 -4.52
N TYR A 433 6.47 -25.27 -3.32
CA TYR A 433 7.23 -25.58 -2.12
C TYR A 433 6.80 -26.93 -1.50
N ASP A 434 7.74 -27.59 -0.84
CA ASP A 434 7.53 -28.81 -0.07
C ASP A 434 7.03 -28.47 1.33
N THR A 435 5.88 -29.02 1.72
CA THR A 435 5.20 -28.66 2.98
C THR A 435 5.93 -29.14 4.23
N LEU A 436 6.77 -30.17 4.13
CA LEU A 436 7.55 -30.68 5.24
C LEU A 436 8.79 -29.82 5.53
N THR A 437 9.53 -29.48 4.48
CA THR A 437 10.84 -28.82 4.61
C THR A 437 10.81 -27.32 4.40
N GLY A 438 9.76 -26.77 3.78
CA GLY A 438 9.67 -25.37 3.37
C GLY A 438 10.56 -25.01 2.18
N LEU A 439 11.36 -25.97 1.67
CA LEU A 439 12.18 -25.79 0.48
C LEU A 439 11.33 -25.82 -0.79
N PRO A 440 11.78 -25.23 -1.91
CA PRO A 440 11.21 -25.48 -3.22
C PRO A 440 11.04 -26.98 -3.47
N ASN A 441 9.89 -27.39 -4.00
CA ASN A 441 9.65 -28.75 -4.46
C ASN A 441 10.15 -28.90 -5.92
N ARG A 442 9.91 -30.06 -6.56
CA ARG A 442 10.32 -30.29 -7.95
C ARG A 442 9.85 -29.20 -8.92
N THR A 443 8.63 -28.70 -8.79
CA THR A 443 8.10 -27.62 -9.63
C THR A 443 8.81 -26.29 -9.34
N GLY A 444 9.02 -25.98 -8.05
CA GLY A 444 9.75 -24.79 -7.63
C GLY A 444 11.21 -24.79 -8.09
N LEU A 445 11.88 -25.94 -8.05
CA LEU A 445 13.22 -26.16 -8.58
C LEU A 445 13.30 -25.78 -10.06
N TRP A 446 12.42 -26.32 -10.90
CA TRP A 446 12.39 -26.01 -12.34
C TRP A 446 12.12 -24.53 -12.63
N HIS A 447 11.21 -23.92 -11.86
CA HIS A 447 10.94 -22.49 -11.97
C HIS A 447 12.19 -21.66 -11.60
N GLY A 448 12.88 -22.01 -10.51
CA GLY A 448 14.12 -21.37 -10.07
C GLY A 448 15.26 -21.53 -11.08
N ILE A 449 15.43 -22.72 -11.66
CA ILE A 449 16.43 -22.95 -12.71
C ILE A 449 16.16 -22.07 -13.93
N ARG A 450 14.92 -21.96 -14.40
CA ARG A 450 14.57 -21.09 -15.55
C ARG A 450 14.85 -19.62 -15.27
N GLN A 451 14.53 -19.13 -14.07
CA GLN A 451 14.81 -17.74 -13.69
C GLN A 451 16.32 -17.45 -13.69
N ARG A 452 17.13 -18.39 -13.22
CA ARG A 452 18.59 -18.24 -13.18
C ARG A 452 19.24 -18.39 -14.54
N ALA A 453 18.78 -19.32 -15.37
CA ALA A 453 19.23 -19.45 -16.76
C ALA A 453 19.01 -18.16 -17.56
N ALA A 454 17.95 -17.38 -17.26
CA ALA A 454 17.73 -16.08 -17.88
C ALA A 454 18.73 -14.99 -17.43
N ARG A 455 19.36 -15.13 -16.26
CA ARG A 455 20.32 -14.18 -15.67
C ARG A 455 21.78 -14.56 -15.96
N ALA A 456 22.10 -15.85 -15.97
CA ALA A 456 23.46 -16.39 -16.05
C ALA A 456 23.98 -16.47 -17.51
N ARG A 457 24.12 -15.33 -18.19
CA ARG A 457 24.66 -15.31 -19.57
C ARG A 457 26.16 -15.64 -19.65
N HIS A 458 26.89 -15.67 -18.54
CA HIS A 458 28.35 -15.83 -18.52
C HIS A 458 28.91 -16.71 -17.38
N GLU A 459 28.08 -17.36 -16.56
CA GLU A 459 28.54 -18.17 -15.42
C GLU A 459 28.27 -19.67 -15.63
N ASN A 460 29.24 -20.51 -15.24
CA ASN A 460 29.09 -21.97 -15.25
C ASN A 460 28.12 -22.40 -14.15
N VAL A 461 27.07 -23.13 -14.52
CA VAL A 461 26.03 -23.61 -13.59
C VAL A 461 26.30 -25.07 -13.26
N LEU A 462 26.27 -25.39 -11.98
CA LEU A 462 26.48 -26.71 -11.42
C LEU A 462 25.19 -27.24 -10.80
N ALA A 463 24.89 -28.51 -11.03
CA ALA A 463 23.81 -29.23 -10.37
C ALA A 463 24.38 -30.35 -9.48
N LEU A 464 24.02 -30.32 -8.20
CA LEU A 464 24.35 -31.35 -7.22
C LEU A 464 23.05 -32.02 -6.78
N ILE A 465 22.88 -33.30 -7.11
CA ILE A 465 21.76 -34.11 -6.64
C ILE A 465 22.23 -34.95 -5.46
N ILE A 466 21.63 -34.71 -4.30
CA ILE A 466 21.99 -35.26 -3.00
C ILE A 466 20.92 -36.29 -2.61
N ASN A 467 21.28 -37.56 -2.50
CA ASN A 467 20.35 -38.60 -2.07
C ASN A 467 20.78 -39.23 -0.74
N LEU A 468 19.84 -39.35 0.18
CA LEU A 468 20.08 -39.93 1.50
C LEU A 468 20.18 -41.45 1.43
N ASP A 469 21.32 -41.99 1.85
CA ASP A 469 21.60 -43.41 1.77
C ASP A 469 20.76 -44.21 2.75
N ARG A 470 20.09 -45.24 2.24
CA ARG A 470 19.29 -46.18 3.05
C ARG A 470 18.18 -45.49 3.88
N PHE A 471 17.69 -44.32 3.47
CA PHE A 471 16.61 -43.59 4.16
C PHE A 471 15.35 -44.44 4.39
N ARG A 472 15.03 -45.35 3.44
CA ARG A 472 13.93 -46.31 3.61
C ARG A 472 14.08 -47.21 4.85
N ALA A 473 15.31 -47.54 5.25
CA ALA A 473 15.54 -48.33 6.47
C ALA A 473 15.14 -47.56 7.74
N ILE A 474 15.32 -46.24 7.77
CA ILE A 474 14.86 -45.38 8.87
C ILE A 474 13.33 -45.42 8.92
N ASN A 475 12.65 -45.19 7.79
CA ASN A 475 11.18 -45.23 7.74
C ASN A 475 10.61 -46.59 8.15
N ASN A 476 11.27 -47.68 7.77
CA ASN A 476 10.83 -49.03 8.13
C ASN A 476 11.13 -49.39 9.59
N GLY A 477 12.22 -48.86 10.15
CA GLY A 477 12.67 -49.16 11.52
C GLY A 477 12.03 -48.29 12.60
N LEU A 478 11.93 -46.97 12.36
CA LEU A 478 11.49 -45.97 13.33
C LEU A 478 10.15 -45.29 12.95
N GLY A 479 9.59 -45.66 11.79
CA GLY A 479 8.34 -45.09 11.28
C GLY A 479 8.53 -43.81 10.48
N ARG A 480 7.46 -43.41 9.77
CA ARG A 480 7.45 -42.21 8.92
C ARG A 480 7.68 -40.89 9.68
N PRO A 481 7.11 -40.66 10.88
CA PRO A 481 7.35 -39.43 11.62
C PRO A 481 8.85 -39.20 11.94
N ALA A 482 9.59 -40.27 12.22
CA ALA A 482 11.04 -40.20 12.43
C ALA A 482 11.78 -39.80 11.15
N GLY A 483 11.41 -40.40 10.00
CA GLY A 483 11.96 -40.01 8.70
C GLY A 483 11.66 -38.55 8.34
N ASP A 484 10.45 -38.07 8.64
CA ASP A 484 10.05 -36.68 8.40
C ASP A 484 10.90 -35.70 9.24
N MET A 485 11.19 -36.06 10.49
CA MET A 485 12.06 -35.26 11.36
C MET A 485 13.52 -35.22 10.88
N VAL A 486 14.03 -36.33 10.34
CA VAL A 486 15.34 -36.36 9.67
C VAL A 486 15.35 -35.39 8.50
N LEU A 487 14.36 -35.47 7.61
CA LEU A 487 14.27 -34.60 6.43
C LEU A 487 14.15 -33.12 6.80
N ALA A 488 13.30 -32.76 7.77
CA ALA A 488 13.14 -31.39 8.23
C ALA A 488 14.41 -30.84 8.91
N THR A 489 15.17 -31.69 9.60
CA THR A 489 16.44 -31.30 10.22
C THR A 489 17.53 -31.11 9.18
N LEU A 490 17.66 -32.04 8.23
CA LEU A 490 18.62 -31.94 7.14
C LEU A 490 18.32 -30.74 6.24
N ALA A 491 17.05 -30.45 5.93
CA ALA A 491 16.69 -29.26 5.17
C ALA A 491 17.21 -27.98 5.83
N ARG A 492 17.00 -27.82 7.15
CA ARG A 492 17.52 -26.65 7.90
C ARG A 492 19.04 -26.59 7.88
N ARG A 493 19.73 -27.72 8.12
CA ARG A 493 21.19 -27.77 8.10
C ARG A 493 21.75 -27.42 6.72
N LEU A 494 21.21 -28.01 5.65
CA LEU A 494 21.62 -27.73 4.28
C LEU A 494 21.34 -26.28 3.87
N SER A 495 20.22 -25.70 4.29
CA SER A 495 19.91 -24.28 4.06
C SER A 495 20.94 -23.33 4.68
N SER A 496 21.62 -23.73 5.75
CA SER A 496 22.67 -22.91 6.37
C SER A 496 24.03 -22.96 5.66
N LEU A 497 24.23 -23.94 4.76
CA LEU A 497 25.46 -24.10 3.98
C LEU A 497 25.49 -23.30 2.69
N VAL A 498 24.32 -22.89 2.19
CA VAL A 498 24.14 -22.35 0.83
C VAL A 498 23.94 -20.85 0.87
N SER A 499 24.49 -20.12 -0.12
CA SER A 499 24.35 -18.66 -0.20
C SER A 499 23.00 -18.23 -0.79
N SER A 500 22.69 -16.93 -0.77
CA SER A 500 21.48 -16.38 -1.41
C SER A 500 21.44 -16.61 -2.93
N ASP A 501 22.60 -16.82 -3.54
CA ASP A 501 22.76 -17.10 -4.97
C ASP A 501 22.67 -18.59 -5.31
N ASP A 502 22.52 -19.46 -4.32
CA ASP A 502 22.32 -20.91 -4.46
C ASP A 502 20.84 -21.27 -4.38
N LEU A 503 20.42 -22.33 -5.07
CA LEU A 503 19.02 -22.80 -5.07
C LEU A 503 19.02 -24.22 -4.53
N LEU A 504 18.60 -24.34 -3.27
CA LEU A 504 18.37 -25.62 -2.63
C LEU A 504 16.88 -25.99 -2.75
N ALA A 505 16.60 -27.20 -3.18
CA ALA A 505 15.25 -27.74 -3.32
C ALA A 505 15.17 -29.17 -2.79
N ARG A 506 13.98 -29.60 -2.38
CA ARG A 506 13.67 -31.01 -2.16
C ARG A 506 13.00 -31.57 -3.42
N SER A 507 13.80 -32.23 -4.26
CA SER A 507 13.38 -32.74 -5.57
C SER A 507 12.63 -34.07 -5.51
N GLY A 508 12.80 -34.83 -4.41
CA GLY A 508 12.19 -36.15 -4.22
C GLY A 508 11.95 -36.52 -2.75
N VAL A 509 11.64 -37.80 -2.51
CA VAL A 509 11.29 -38.30 -1.16
C VAL A 509 12.47 -38.20 -0.20
N ASP A 510 13.63 -38.69 -0.63
CA ASP A 510 14.91 -38.73 0.09
C ASP A 510 16.02 -38.00 -0.68
N GLU A 511 15.62 -37.03 -1.50
CA GLU A 511 16.49 -36.34 -2.46
C GLU A 511 16.36 -34.83 -2.37
N PHE A 512 17.51 -34.17 -2.30
CA PHE A 512 17.67 -32.73 -2.40
C PHE A 512 18.45 -32.41 -3.68
N THR A 513 18.16 -31.26 -4.28
CA THR A 513 18.94 -30.72 -5.40
C THR A 513 19.47 -29.35 -5.04
N LEU A 514 20.76 -29.12 -5.26
CA LEU A 514 21.41 -27.83 -5.12
C LEU A 514 21.89 -27.35 -6.49
N ILE A 515 21.49 -26.14 -6.86
CA ILE A 515 21.97 -25.45 -8.06
C ILE A 515 22.81 -24.25 -7.62
N THR A 516 24.07 -24.20 -8.06
CA THR A 516 25.05 -23.15 -7.75
C THR A 516 25.76 -22.71 -9.03
N THR A 517 26.42 -21.56 -9.02
CA THR A 517 27.40 -21.19 -10.04
C THR A 517 28.82 -21.42 -9.53
N GLY A 518 29.78 -21.71 -10.41
CA GLY A 518 31.19 -21.89 -10.05
C GLY A 518 31.93 -22.98 -10.85
N GLY A 519 33.08 -23.40 -10.32
CA GLY A 519 33.93 -24.45 -10.89
C GLY A 519 33.97 -25.73 -10.04
N VAL A 520 34.88 -26.65 -10.39
CA VAL A 520 35.10 -27.92 -9.67
C VAL A 520 35.36 -27.68 -8.19
N GLU A 521 36.12 -26.64 -7.84
CA GLU A 521 36.54 -26.33 -6.47
C GLU A 521 35.35 -26.04 -5.54
N ARG A 522 34.43 -25.19 -6.00
CA ARG A 522 33.20 -24.90 -5.25
C ARG A 522 32.32 -26.15 -5.13
N ALA A 523 32.24 -26.96 -6.19
CA ALA A 523 31.43 -28.17 -6.19
C ALA A 523 31.96 -29.23 -5.22
N THR A 524 33.28 -29.45 -5.14
CA THR A 524 33.91 -30.38 -4.19
C THR A 524 33.74 -29.89 -2.75
N THR A 525 34.01 -28.60 -2.50
CA THR A 525 33.83 -27.99 -1.18
C THR A 525 32.38 -28.06 -0.68
N LEU A 526 31.40 -27.76 -1.53
CA LEU A 526 29.98 -27.93 -1.18
C LEU A 526 29.62 -29.41 -0.97
N ALA A 527 30.09 -30.32 -1.81
CA ALA A 527 29.80 -31.75 -1.66
C ALA A 527 30.35 -32.31 -0.33
N ASP A 528 31.58 -31.96 0.03
CA ASP A 528 32.19 -32.35 1.31
C ASP A 528 31.44 -31.74 2.51
N ALA A 529 31.10 -30.46 2.44
CA ALA A 529 30.32 -29.80 3.48
C ALA A 529 28.94 -30.45 3.66
N VAL A 530 28.25 -30.78 2.57
CA VAL A 530 26.97 -31.50 2.57
C VAL A 530 27.13 -32.88 3.19
N MET A 531 28.10 -33.68 2.76
CA MET A 531 28.32 -35.02 3.31
C MET A 531 28.61 -34.99 4.81
N LYS A 532 29.46 -34.07 5.27
CA LYS A 532 29.77 -33.88 6.69
C LYS A 532 28.53 -33.50 7.49
N THR A 533 27.73 -32.56 6.96
CA THR A 533 26.51 -32.05 7.61
C THR A 533 25.40 -33.11 7.68
N VAL A 534 25.30 -33.97 6.67
CA VAL A 534 24.34 -35.09 6.67
C VAL A 534 24.76 -36.18 7.66
N ALA A 535 26.08 -36.41 7.81
CA ALA A 535 26.63 -37.42 8.73
C ALA A 535 26.47 -37.05 10.21
N GLU A 536 26.22 -35.78 10.54
CA GLU A 536 25.94 -35.36 11.91
C GLU A 536 24.67 -36.05 12.46
N PRO A 537 24.73 -36.70 13.65
CA PRO A 537 23.57 -37.41 14.20
C PRO A 537 22.33 -36.51 14.34
N VAL A 538 21.16 -37.07 14.02
CA VAL A 538 19.84 -36.48 14.29
C VAL A 538 19.23 -37.24 15.46
N VAL A 539 18.95 -36.55 16.56
CA VAL A 539 18.35 -37.18 17.75
C VAL A 539 16.84 -37.31 17.54
N ILE A 540 16.33 -38.54 17.62
CA ILE A 540 14.90 -38.88 17.50
C ILE A 540 14.51 -39.66 18.75
N ASP A 541 13.64 -39.12 19.60
CA ASP A 541 13.22 -39.75 20.86
C ASP A 541 14.43 -40.24 21.70
N GLU A 542 15.45 -39.38 21.86
CA GLU A 542 16.73 -39.67 22.54
C GLU A 542 17.66 -40.68 21.84
N ILE A 543 17.29 -41.19 20.66
CA ILE A 543 18.11 -42.11 19.86
C ILE A 543 18.87 -41.31 18.78
N PRO A 544 20.22 -41.31 18.78
CA PRO A 544 20.98 -40.68 17.70
C PRO A 544 20.90 -41.53 16.42
N VAL A 545 20.36 -40.93 15.36
CA VAL A 545 20.27 -41.55 14.03
C VAL A 545 21.29 -40.89 13.10
N THR A 546 22.20 -41.68 12.56
CA THR A 546 23.19 -41.25 11.56
C THR A 546 22.82 -41.76 10.18
N ILE A 547 22.87 -40.89 9.19
CA ILE A 547 22.66 -41.22 7.78
C ILE A 547 23.79 -40.63 6.94
N THR A 548 24.09 -41.25 5.80
CA THR A 548 25.06 -40.73 4.83
C THR A 548 24.34 -40.24 3.57
N ALA A 549 25.03 -39.54 2.69
CA ALA A 549 24.49 -39.15 1.40
C ALA A 549 25.42 -39.58 0.26
N SER A 550 24.82 -39.91 -0.88
CA SER A 550 25.52 -40.02 -2.16
C SER A 550 25.16 -38.81 -3.01
N ILE A 551 26.14 -38.22 -3.71
CA ILE A 551 25.95 -36.98 -4.47
C ILE A 551 26.38 -37.16 -5.93
N GLY A 552 25.52 -36.76 -6.87
CA GLY A 552 25.86 -36.66 -8.29
C GLY A 552 26.03 -35.21 -8.71
N ILE A 553 27.12 -34.91 -9.41
CA ILE A 553 27.47 -33.54 -9.81
C ILE A 553 27.60 -33.44 -11.32
N ALA A 554 27.00 -32.43 -11.93
CA ALA A 554 27.19 -32.09 -13.35
C ALA A 554 27.36 -30.58 -13.55
N ASP A 555 28.03 -30.20 -14.63
CA ASP A 555 28.23 -28.82 -15.06
C ASP A 555 27.64 -28.60 -16.46
N ASN A 556 27.40 -27.34 -16.83
CA ASN A 556 26.80 -27.01 -18.12
C ASN A 556 27.83 -26.85 -19.27
N ASN A 557 29.13 -27.06 -19.00
CA ASN A 557 30.22 -26.82 -19.96
C ASN A 557 30.29 -27.86 -21.10
N SER A 558 29.74 -29.06 -20.92
CA SER A 558 29.86 -30.14 -21.91
C SER A 558 29.01 -29.93 -23.16
N SER A 559 27.97 -29.09 -23.10
CA SER A 559 27.25 -28.54 -24.25
C SER A 559 26.24 -27.49 -23.79
N MET A 560 26.27 -26.28 -24.36
CA MET A 560 25.17 -25.32 -24.20
C MET A 560 23.90 -25.92 -24.79
N ARG A 561 23.04 -26.54 -23.97
CA ARG A 561 21.58 -26.62 -24.12
C ARG A 561 20.94 -27.41 -22.99
N ASP A 562 19.82 -26.86 -22.51
CA ASP A 562 18.83 -27.38 -21.59
C ASP A 562 19.26 -27.82 -20.18
N ALA A 563 18.63 -27.19 -19.19
CA ALA A 563 18.64 -27.61 -17.80
C ALA A 563 18.21 -29.08 -17.58
N GLU A 564 17.44 -29.64 -18.52
CA GLU A 564 17.08 -31.06 -18.54
C GLU A 564 18.29 -31.97 -18.71
N ILE A 565 19.23 -31.61 -19.60
CA ILE A 565 20.46 -32.39 -19.82
C ILE A 565 21.36 -32.31 -18.58
N LEU A 566 21.52 -31.12 -18.00
CA LEU A 566 22.29 -30.92 -16.77
C LEU A 566 21.77 -31.81 -15.62
N MET A 567 20.46 -31.83 -15.41
CA MET A 567 19.84 -32.66 -14.38
C MET A 567 20.02 -34.15 -14.68
N GLN A 568 19.85 -34.59 -15.93
CA GLN A 568 20.05 -35.99 -16.33
C GLN A 568 21.49 -36.46 -16.13
N GLN A 569 22.46 -35.60 -16.42
CA GLN A 569 23.88 -35.89 -16.19
C GLN A 569 24.18 -36.02 -14.69
N ALA A 570 23.64 -35.14 -13.85
CA ALA A 570 23.79 -35.22 -12.40
C ALA A 570 23.13 -36.50 -11.83
N GLU A 571 21.97 -36.91 -12.34
CA GLU A 571 21.31 -38.18 -11.96
C GLU A 571 22.18 -39.39 -12.33
N THR A 572 22.82 -39.34 -13.50
CA THR A 572 23.75 -40.40 -13.95
C THR A 572 24.96 -40.49 -13.01
N ALA A 573 25.55 -39.35 -12.65
CA ALA A 573 26.65 -39.29 -11.70
C ALA A 573 26.25 -39.77 -10.29
N LEU A 574 25.03 -39.46 -9.84
CA LEU A 574 24.50 -39.96 -8.58
C LEU A 574 24.37 -41.48 -8.59
N SER A 575 23.90 -42.06 -9.70
CA SER A 575 23.83 -43.52 -9.87
C SER A 575 25.21 -44.15 -9.76
N GLN A 576 26.24 -43.55 -10.36
CA GLN A 576 27.63 -44.00 -10.24
C GLN A 576 28.12 -43.92 -8.78
N ALA A 577 27.82 -42.84 -8.05
CA ALA A 577 28.16 -42.71 -6.63
C ALA A 577 27.50 -43.80 -5.77
N LYS A 578 26.23 -44.13 -6.05
CA LYS A 578 25.48 -45.20 -5.36
C LYS A 578 26.00 -46.61 -5.64
N ASN A 579 26.54 -46.85 -6.84
CA ASN A 579 27.04 -48.15 -7.28
C ASN A 579 28.50 -48.41 -6.90
N ALA A 580 29.26 -47.38 -6.53
CA ALA A 580 30.55 -47.51 -5.89
C ALA A 580 30.35 -47.98 -4.43
N ASP A 581 30.70 -47.16 -3.45
CA ASP A 581 30.59 -47.52 -2.02
C ASP A 581 29.52 -46.74 -1.25
N ARG A 582 28.75 -45.88 -1.94
CA ARG A 582 27.90 -44.82 -1.33
C ARG A 582 28.74 -43.88 -0.46
N ASN A 583 28.10 -42.95 0.26
CA ASN A 583 28.81 -41.95 1.09
C ASN A 583 29.95 -41.24 0.35
N CYS A 584 29.73 -40.90 -0.92
CA CYS A 584 30.70 -40.23 -1.78
C CYS A 584 29.97 -39.39 -2.83
N TYR A 585 30.72 -38.52 -3.51
CA TYR A 585 30.24 -37.79 -4.67
C TYR A 585 30.96 -38.21 -5.94
N ARG A 586 30.29 -38.05 -7.08
CA ARG A 586 30.89 -38.25 -8.42
C ARG A 586 30.47 -37.12 -9.34
N PHE A 587 31.41 -36.67 -10.16
CA PHE A 587 31.11 -35.83 -11.32
C PHE A 587 30.71 -36.69 -12.50
N PHE A 588 29.82 -36.19 -13.34
CA PHE A 588 29.49 -36.80 -14.62
C PHE A 588 30.71 -36.83 -15.55
N CYS A 589 31.51 -35.74 -15.57
CA CYS A 589 32.71 -35.63 -16.38
C CYS A 589 33.91 -36.31 -15.71
N GLU A 590 34.57 -37.23 -16.44
CA GLU A 590 35.74 -37.96 -15.95
C GLU A 590 36.95 -37.04 -15.65
N GLU A 591 37.14 -35.99 -16.45
CA GLU A 591 38.18 -34.99 -16.21
C GLU A 591 37.94 -34.22 -14.89
N MET A 592 36.68 -33.90 -14.56
CA MET A 592 36.34 -33.27 -13.27
C MET A 592 36.54 -34.23 -12.10
N ASN A 593 36.30 -35.53 -12.28
CA ASN A 593 36.63 -36.53 -11.26
C ASN A 593 38.15 -36.56 -11.00
N ARG A 594 38.98 -36.42 -12.04
CA ARG A 594 40.44 -36.31 -11.90
C ARG A 594 40.83 -35.03 -11.17
N GLN A 595 40.27 -33.88 -11.55
CA GLN A 595 40.52 -32.60 -10.87
C GLN A 595 40.10 -32.62 -9.40
N ALA A 596 38.97 -33.25 -9.07
CA ALA A 596 38.53 -33.44 -7.69
C ALA A 596 39.51 -34.32 -6.89
N ALA A 597 40.03 -35.39 -7.49
CA ALA A 597 41.06 -36.21 -6.86
C ALA A 597 42.36 -35.41 -6.63
N ASP A 598 42.79 -34.62 -7.61
CA ASP A 598 43.96 -33.74 -7.50
C ASP A 598 43.80 -32.71 -6.37
N GLN A 599 42.60 -32.15 -6.17
CA GLN A 599 42.31 -31.24 -5.07
C GLN A 599 42.43 -31.91 -3.70
N ILE A 600 41.90 -33.13 -3.55
CA ILE A 600 42.02 -33.89 -2.29
C ILE A 600 43.49 -34.19 -1.97
N LEU A 601 44.26 -34.60 -2.99
CA LEU A 601 45.70 -34.83 -2.84
C LEU A 601 46.43 -33.55 -2.42
N LEU A 602 46.11 -32.42 -3.07
CA LEU A 602 46.71 -31.12 -2.77
C LEU A 602 46.36 -30.63 -1.36
N ALA A 603 45.11 -30.83 -0.91
CA ALA A 603 44.66 -30.44 0.43
C ALA A 603 45.38 -31.22 1.53
N ASN A 604 45.63 -32.51 1.30
CA ASN A 604 46.41 -33.35 2.21
C ASN A 604 47.89 -32.96 2.21
N ALA A 605 48.46 -32.69 1.03
CA ALA A 605 49.84 -32.21 0.90
C ALA A 605 50.05 -30.87 1.63
N LEU A 606 49.10 -29.93 1.53
CA LEU A 606 49.17 -28.64 2.21
C LEU A 606 49.17 -28.79 3.73
N LYS A 607 48.32 -29.68 4.25
CA LYS A 607 48.26 -29.99 5.68
C LYS A 607 49.60 -30.54 6.20
N GLU A 608 50.25 -31.39 5.42
CA GLU A 608 51.56 -31.95 5.75
C GLU A 608 52.67 -30.90 5.64
N ALA A 609 52.61 -30.03 4.63
CA ALA A 609 53.56 -28.94 4.42
C ALA A 609 53.59 -27.95 5.59
N ILE A 610 52.41 -27.62 6.15
CA ILE A 610 52.29 -26.79 7.36
C ILE A 610 52.94 -27.48 8.56
N ARG A 611 52.79 -28.81 8.68
CA ARG A 611 53.34 -29.61 9.79
C ARG A 611 54.85 -29.79 9.72
N THR A 612 55.42 -29.74 8.51
CA THR A 612 56.83 -30.07 8.23
C THR A 612 57.67 -28.86 7.79
N ASP A 613 57.18 -27.64 8.04
CA ASP A 613 57.87 -26.38 7.72
C ASP A 613 58.31 -26.27 6.24
N GLN A 614 57.50 -26.77 5.30
CA GLN A 614 57.77 -26.69 3.86
C GLN A 614 57.27 -25.39 3.20
N LEU A 615 56.58 -24.55 3.97
CA LEU A 615 56.21 -23.20 3.57
C LEU A 615 57.38 -22.25 3.82
N TYR A 616 57.55 -21.25 2.96
CA TYR A 616 58.54 -20.19 3.13
C TYR A 616 57.96 -18.83 2.71
N GLN A 617 58.61 -17.75 3.11
CA GLN A 617 58.19 -16.38 2.76
C GLN A 617 59.18 -15.75 1.79
N VAL A 618 58.62 -15.02 0.84
CA VAL A 618 59.34 -14.03 0.03
C VAL A 618 58.76 -12.65 0.36
N TYR A 619 59.54 -11.61 0.13
CA TYR A 619 59.24 -10.26 0.58
C TYR A 619 59.19 -9.31 -0.61
N GLN A 620 58.11 -8.55 -0.73
CA GLN A 620 57.98 -7.56 -1.79
C GLN A 620 58.15 -6.13 -1.23
N PRO A 621 59.09 -5.33 -1.75
CA PRO A 621 59.29 -3.96 -1.28
C PRO A 621 58.13 -3.00 -1.59
N GLN A 622 57.81 -2.15 -0.62
CA GLN A 622 56.86 -1.03 -0.73
C GLN A 622 57.62 0.29 -0.71
N ILE A 623 57.50 1.08 -1.77
CA ILE A 623 58.34 2.26 -2.02
C ILE A 623 57.51 3.53 -2.04
N HIS A 624 57.98 4.55 -1.32
CA HIS A 624 57.35 5.86 -1.35
C HIS A 624 57.42 6.47 -2.75
N ALA A 625 56.27 6.83 -3.33
CA ALA A 625 56.15 7.21 -4.75
C ALA A 625 57.12 8.34 -5.16
N VAL A 626 57.18 9.40 -4.34
CA VAL A 626 58.03 10.59 -4.62
C VAL A 626 59.48 10.40 -4.17
N THR A 627 59.71 10.05 -2.89
CA THR A 627 61.06 10.02 -2.31
C THR A 627 61.89 8.80 -2.70
N GLY A 628 61.25 7.73 -3.18
CA GLY A 628 61.92 6.49 -3.55
C GLY A 628 62.45 5.68 -2.36
N ARG A 629 62.22 6.12 -1.12
CA ARG A 629 62.63 5.39 0.09
C ARG A 629 61.78 4.13 0.30
N LEU A 630 62.37 3.14 0.95
CA LEU A 630 61.65 1.98 1.45
C LEU A 630 60.70 2.40 2.58
N VAL A 631 59.45 1.99 2.49
CA VAL A 631 58.42 2.20 3.52
C VAL A 631 58.19 0.92 4.30
N GLY A 632 58.23 -0.23 3.64
CA GLY A 632 58.03 -1.53 4.25
C GLY A 632 58.23 -2.65 3.25
N VAL A 633 57.98 -3.87 3.68
CA VAL A 633 57.95 -5.06 2.83
C VAL A 633 56.70 -5.88 3.14
N GLU A 634 56.07 -6.43 2.12
CA GLU A 634 54.98 -7.39 2.29
C GLU A 634 55.52 -8.82 2.30
N ALA A 635 55.18 -9.60 3.33
CA ALA A 635 55.54 -11.00 3.44
C ALA A 635 54.53 -11.89 2.73
N LEU A 636 54.98 -12.56 1.68
CA LEU A 636 54.16 -13.38 0.80
C LEU A 636 54.51 -14.86 0.96
N ALA A 637 53.53 -15.67 1.33
CA ALA A 637 53.70 -17.11 1.47
C ALA A 637 54.01 -17.79 0.12
N ARG A 638 54.91 -18.77 0.15
CA ARG A 638 55.27 -19.64 -0.97
C ARG A 638 55.32 -21.08 -0.49
N TRP A 639 54.99 -21.98 -1.40
CA TRP A 639 54.98 -23.41 -1.14
C TRP A 639 55.67 -24.17 -2.27
N THR A 640 56.55 -25.08 -1.89
CA THR A 640 57.14 -26.06 -2.80
C THR A 640 56.94 -27.44 -2.21
N ASP A 641 56.21 -28.28 -2.93
CA ASP A 641 56.03 -29.68 -2.59
C ASP A 641 57.13 -30.53 -3.24
N PRO A 642 57.69 -31.55 -2.54
CA PRO A 642 58.74 -32.40 -3.09
C PRO A 642 58.37 -33.15 -4.38
N THR A 643 57.08 -33.44 -4.56
CA THR A 643 56.56 -34.23 -5.70
C THR A 643 55.92 -33.34 -6.75
N LEU A 644 55.11 -32.36 -6.34
CA LEU A 644 54.34 -31.47 -7.22
C LEU A 644 55.12 -30.22 -7.67
N GLY A 645 56.29 -29.96 -7.07
CA GLY A 645 57.11 -28.78 -7.34
C GLY A 645 56.54 -27.51 -6.73
N MET A 646 56.80 -26.36 -7.38
CA MET A 646 56.34 -25.06 -6.88
C MET A 646 54.83 -24.89 -7.09
N ILE A 647 54.10 -24.60 -6.01
CA ILE A 647 52.65 -24.42 -6.03
C ILE A 647 52.32 -22.94 -5.84
N SER A 648 51.58 -22.37 -6.80
CA SER A 648 51.22 -20.95 -6.81
C SER A 648 50.33 -20.59 -5.61
N PRO A 649 50.52 -19.43 -4.96
CA PRO A 649 49.60 -18.89 -3.95
C PRO A 649 48.15 -18.84 -4.42
N GLY A 650 47.92 -18.47 -5.69
CA GLY A 650 46.58 -18.45 -6.28
C GLY A 650 45.92 -19.83 -6.40
N ARG A 651 46.63 -20.92 -6.10
CA ARG A 651 46.10 -22.29 -6.06
C ARG A 651 45.92 -22.81 -4.64
N PHE A 652 46.90 -22.60 -3.75
CA PHE A 652 46.82 -23.18 -2.39
C PHE A 652 46.14 -22.26 -1.36
N ILE A 653 46.11 -20.94 -1.55
CA ILE A 653 45.41 -20.03 -0.64
C ILE A 653 43.88 -20.23 -0.72
N PRO A 654 43.24 -20.27 -1.91
CA PRO A 654 41.81 -20.57 -1.99
C PRO A 654 41.48 -21.94 -1.39
N LEU A 655 42.31 -22.95 -1.68
CA LEU A 655 42.15 -24.29 -1.09
C LEU A 655 42.28 -24.26 0.44
N ALA A 656 43.22 -23.49 0.99
CA ALA A 656 43.40 -23.35 2.43
C ALA A 656 42.19 -22.67 3.09
N GLU A 657 41.59 -21.68 2.43
CA GLU A 657 40.38 -21.03 2.91
C GLU A 657 39.21 -22.02 2.92
N GLU A 658 38.99 -22.74 1.82
CA GLU A 658 37.91 -23.73 1.73
C GLU A 658 38.05 -24.85 2.77
N THR A 659 39.26 -25.39 2.93
CA THR A 659 39.56 -26.50 3.86
C THR A 659 39.77 -26.06 5.31
N GLY A 660 39.77 -24.75 5.58
CA GLY A 660 40.01 -24.17 6.91
C GLY A 660 41.48 -24.15 7.35
N GLN A 661 42.41 -24.58 6.51
CA GLN A 661 43.85 -24.56 6.80
C GLN A 661 44.45 -23.14 6.79
N ILE A 662 43.74 -22.15 6.23
CA ILE A 662 44.21 -20.75 6.17
C ILE A 662 44.50 -20.18 7.57
N GLU A 663 43.84 -20.69 8.62
CA GLU A 663 44.10 -20.30 10.00
C GLU A 663 45.51 -20.68 10.45
N ALA A 664 45.91 -21.92 10.17
CA ALA A 664 47.25 -22.39 10.47
C ALA A 664 48.32 -21.65 9.65
N ILE A 665 48.02 -21.36 8.38
CA ILE A 665 48.94 -20.61 7.50
C ILE A 665 49.12 -19.17 7.98
N GLY A 666 48.05 -18.47 8.37
CA GLY A 666 48.15 -17.10 8.86
C GLY A 666 49.00 -16.99 10.13
N LEU A 667 48.80 -17.90 11.09
CA LEU A 667 49.61 -17.94 12.31
C LEU A 667 51.08 -18.28 12.04
N TRP A 668 51.33 -19.25 11.15
CA TRP A 668 52.68 -19.57 10.69
C TRP A 668 53.35 -18.36 10.02
N SER A 669 52.61 -17.67 9.15
CA SER A 669 53.09 -16.49 8.40
C SER A 669 53.46 -15.34 9.34
N LEU A 670 52.63 -15.04 10.34
CA LEU A 670 52.94 -14.04 11.37
C LEU A 670 54.22 -14.37 12.14
N ARG A 671 54.35 -15.63 12.61
CA ARG A 671 55.56 -16.07 13.33
C ARG A 671 56.80 -16.00 12.47
N ALA A 672 56.72 -16.42 11.20
CA ALA A 672 57.85 -16.36 10.28
C ALA A 672 58.29 -14.92 10.01
N ALA A 673 57.33 -14.02 9.73
CA ALA A 673 57.60 -12.61 9.44
C ALA A 673 58.18 -11.88 10.67
N CYS A 674 57.64 -12.12 11.87
CA CYS A 674 58.14 -11.49 13.09
C CYS A 674 59.56 -11.98 13.44
N ARG A 675 59.83 -13.27 13.27
CA ARG A 675 61.19 -13.83 13.42
C ARG A 675 62.16 -13.22 12.43
N GLN A 676 61.77 -13.09 11.16
CA GLN A 676 62.65 -12.49 10.14
C GLN A 676 62.90 -11.00 10.42
N MET A 677 61.89 -10.24 10.85
CA MET A 677 62.05 -8.84 11.27
C MET A 677 63.01 -8.71 12.46
N ALA A 678 62.94 -9.62 13.43
CA ALA A 678 63.90 -9.65 14.54
C ALA A 678 65.34 -9.86 14.04
N ILE A 679 65.54 -10.77 13.07
CA ILE A 679 66.84 -11.00 12.45
C ILE A 679 67.34 -9.72 11.76
N TRP A 680 66.52 -9.07 10.93
CA TRP A 680 66.90 -7.82 10.25
C TRP A 680 67.28 -6.71 11.24
N MET A 681 66.56 -6.60 12.36
CA MET A 681 66.91 -5.64 13.41
C MET A 681 68.25 -5.95 14.07
N GLN A 682 68.58 -7.23 14.26
CA GLN A 682 69.85 -7.66 14.84
C GLN A 682 71.03 -7.48 13.89
N THR A 683 70.83 -7.71 12.59
CA THR A 683 71.87 -7.58 11.56
C THR A 683 72.08 -6.14 11.09
N GLY A 684 71.20 -5.21 11.48
CA GLY A 684 71.25 -3.81 11.06
C GLY A 684 70.66 -3.56 9.66
N THR A 685 69.88 -4.50 9.12
CA THR A 685 69.16 -4.34 7.86
C THR A 685 67.97 -3.39 8.08
N GLU A 686 67.96 -2.23 7.43
CA GLU A 686 66.96 -1.18 7.64
C GLU A 686 65.62 -1.44 6.92
N ILE A 687 64.88 -2.45 7.36
CA ILE A 687 63.46 -2.64 6.96
C ILE A 687 62.57 -1.87 7.94
N PRO A 688 61.72 -0.91 7.55
CA PRO A 688 60.91 -0.15 8.50
C PRO A 688 59.76 -0.96 9.13
N VAL A 689 59.02 -1.70 8.31
CA VAL A 689 57.81 -2.46 8.68
C VAL A 689 57.71 -3.71 7.81
N VAL A 690 57.21 -4.80 8.38
CA VAL A 690 56.76 -5.99 7.63
C VAL A 690 55.24 -6.08 7.69
N SER A 691 54.61 -6.23 6.52
CA SER A 691 53.17 -6.43 6.38
C SER A 691 52.85 -7.92 6.20
N VAL A 692 51.82 -8.41 6.87
CA VAL A 692 51.39 -9.82 6.81
C VAL A 692 49.90 -9.90 6.56
N ASN A 693 49.53 -10.67 5.54
CA ASN A 693 48.15 -10.95 5.17
C ASN A 693 47.48 -11.92 6.15
N ILE A 694 46.30 -11.54 6.65
CA ILE A 694 45.49 -12.35 7.57
C ILE A 694 44.07 -12.49 7.04
N SER A 695 43.61 -13.73 6.94
CA SER A 695 42.29 -14.05 6.39
C SER A 695 41.14 -13.52 7.25
N ALA A 696 40.02 -13.23 6.60
CA ALA A 696 38.77 -12.83 7.25
C ALA A 696 38.33 -13.75 8.39
N ARG A 697 38.60 -15.06 8.26
CA ARG A 697 38.23 -16.06 9.28
C ARG A 697 38.97 -15.86 10.60
N HIS A 698 40.22 -15.41 10.59
CA HIS A 698 40.94 -15.11 11.82
C HIS A 698 40.32 -13.97 12.62
N PHE A 699 39.78 -12.96 11.95
CA PHE A 699 39.12 -11.84 12.61
C PHE A 699 37.80 -12.23 13.31
N LYS A 700 37.28 -13.43 13.03
CA LYS A 700 36.17 -14.04 13.79
C LYS A 700 36.64 -14.70 15.09
N ASN A 701 37.94 -14.98 15.24
CA ASN A 701 38.49 -15.57 16.45
C ASN A 701 38.74 -14.47 17.51
N PRO A 702 38.01 -14.45 18.63
CA PRO A 702 38.18 -13.44 19.67
C PRO A 702 39.57 -13.48 20.33
N ASP A 703 40.28 -14.61 20.23
CA ASP A 703 41.62 -14.77 20.80
C ASP A 703 42.75 -14.24 19.90
N LEU A 704 42.46 -13.80 18.67
CA LEU A 704 43.48 -13.33 17.73
C LEU A 704 44.40 -12.25 18.32
N PRO A 705 43.91 -11.18 18.98
CA PRO A 705 44.78 -10.17 19.57
C PRO A 705 45.76 -10.76 20.61
N ARG A 706 45.30 -11.70 21.44
CA ARG A 706 46.16 -12.38 22.43
C ARG A 706 47.27 -13.16 21.74
N LEU A 707 46.94 -13.92 20.70
CA LEU A 707 47.90 -14.72 19.93
C LEU A 707 48.97 -13.85 19.26
N ILE A 708 48.59 -12.71 18.69
CA ILE A 708 49.55 -11.76 18.10
C ILE A 708 50.48 -11.19 19.18
N GLY A 709 49.94 -10.83 20.34
CA GLY A 709 50.73 -10.36 21.48
C GLY A 709 51.77 -11.37 21.95
N GLU A 710 51.42 -12.66 21.98
CA GLU A 710 52.36 -13.75 22.30
C GLU A 710 53.49 -13.83 21.27
N ILE A 711 53.18 -13.76 19.97
CA ILE A 711 54.18 -13.81 18.89
C ILE A 711 55.14 -12.61 18.94
N LEU A 712 54.64 -11.41 19.22
CA LEU A 712 55.47 -10.22 19.39
C LEU A 712 56.41 -10.35 20.59
N HIS A 713 55.91 -10.89 21.70
CA HIS A 713 56.73 -11.16 22.88
C HIS A 713 57.80 -12.23 22.61
N GLU A 714 57.45 -13.32 21.92
CA GLU A 714 58.40 -14.38 21.52
C GLU A 714 59.51 -13.88 20.59
N SER A 715 59.17 -13.02 19.63
CA SER A 715 60.13 -12.49 18.63
C SER A 715 60.91 -11.27 19.11
N GLY A 716 60.41 -10.54 20.11
CA GLY A 716 61.07 -9.36 20.69
C GLY A 716 61.03 -8.12 19.79
N ILE A 717 60.21 -8.09 18.74
CA ILE A 717 60.09 -6.91 17.87
C ILE A 717 59.11 -5.88 18.46
N PRO A 718 59.38 -4.57 18.31
CA PRO A 718 58.41 -3.54 18.64
C PRO A 718 57.12 -3.70 17.80
N PRO A 719 55.92 -3.51 18.39
CA PRO A 719 54.65 -3.66 17.66
C PRO A 719 54.54 -2.81 16.39
N GLN A 720 55.19 -1.65 16.36
CA GLN A 720 55.20 -0.71 15.22
C GLN A 720 55.93 -1.25 14.00
N ARG A 721 56.68 -2.36 14.14
CA ARG A 721 57.40 -3.02 13.05
C ARG A 721 56.54 -4.02 12.29
N LEU A 722 55.30 -4.23 12.73
CA LEU A 722 54.34 -5.16 12.13
C LEU A 722 53.10 -4.39 11.65
N THR A 723 52.69 -4.67 10.43
CA THR A 723 51.37 -4.30 9.88
C THR A 723 50.60 -5.56 9.55
N ILE A 724 49.32 -5.60 9.93
CA ILE A 724 48.41 -6.68 9.55
C ILE A 724 47.50 -6.18 8.43
N GLU A 725 47.45 -6.95 7.35
CA GLU A 725 46.61 -6.69 6.20
C GLU A 725 45.33 -7.53 6.30
N LEU A 726 44.18 -6.90 6.09
CA LEU A 726 42.86 -7.53 6.06
C LEU A 726 42.15 -7.20 4.75
N THR A 727 41.50 -8.19 4.14
CA THR A 727 40.78 -7.97 2.89
C THR A 727 39.45 -7.25 3.11
N GLU A 728 38.97 -6.57 2.07
CA GLU A 728 37.68 -5.89 2.07
C GLU A 728 36.50 -6.81 2.48
N SER A 729 36.48 -8.05 1.99
CA SER A 729 35.44 -9.04 2.30
C SER A 729 35.34 -9.38 3.78
N ALA A 730 36.44 -9.28 4.54
CA ALA A 730 36.45 -9.50 5.99
C ALA A 730 35.51 -8.53 6.75
N MET A 731 35.22 -7.38 6.15
CA MET A 731 34.34 -6.35 6.73
C MET A 731 32.86 -6.63 6.57
N ILE A 732 32.49 -7.30 5.47
CA ILE A 732 31.09 -7.51 5.10
C ILE A 732 30.48 -8.64 5.93
N GLU A 733 31.27 -9.69 6.22
CA GLU A 733 30.74 -10.87 6.89
C GLU A 733 30.42 -10.67 8.38
N ASN A 734 31.19 -9.86 9.12
CA ASN A 734 30.99 -9.67 10.57
C ASN A 734 31.63 -8.38 11.14
N TYR A 735 31.08 -7.22 10.75
CA TYR A 735 31.63 -5.90 11.08
C TYR A 735 31.93 -5.66 12.57
N GLU A 736 31.01 -6.02 13.48
CA GLU A 736 31.18 -5.71 14.92
C GLU A 736 32.36 -6.47 15.55
N GLN A 737 32.52 -7.76 15.22
CA GLN A 737 33.64 -8.55 15.73
C GLN A 737 34.97 -8.09 15.15
N THR A 738 35.01 -7.81 13.84
CA THR A 738 36.20 -7.26 13.18
C THR A 738 36.60 -5.91 13.78
N LEU A 739 35.64 -5.04 14.11
CA LEU A 739 35.91 -3.76 14.77
C LEU A 739 36.56 -3.95 16.16
N ILE A 740 36.05 -4.87 16.99
CA ILE A 740 36.61 -5.16 18.31
C ILE A 740 38.04 -5.69 18.19
N ALA A 741 38.27 -6.67 17.30
CA ALA A 741 39.59 -7.27 17.10
C ALA A 741 40.61 -6.24 16.57
N THR A 742 40.23 -5.43 15.59
CA THR A 742 41.10 -4.39 15.01
C THR A 742 41.41 -3.29 16.01
N GLN A 743 40.46 -2.87 16.86
CA GLN A 743 40.72 -1.92 17.94
C GLN A 743 41.72 -2.48 18.98
N ALA A 744 41.58 -3.74 19.36
CA ALA A 744 42.50 -4.39 20.28
C ALA A 744 43.93 -4.46 19.70
N ILE A 745 44.06 -4.85 18.42
CA ILE A 745 45.34 -4.90 17.71
C ILE A 745 45.98 -3.50 17.62
N ARG A 746 45.19 -2.46 17.30
CA ARG A 746 45.71 -1.08 17.22
C ARG A 746 46.13 -0.53 18.56
N THR A 747 45.47 -0.91 19.64
CA THR A 747 45.85 -0.51 21.00
C THR A 747 47.24 -1.04 21.39
N MET A 748 47.70 -2.15 20.79
CA MET A 748 49.06 -2.67 20.98
C MET A 748 50.12 -1.85 20.21
N GLY A 749 49.71 -0.98 19.29
CA GLY A 749 50.61 -0.19 18.45
C GLY A 749 50.98 -0.85 17.11
N ILE A 750 50.27 -1.91 16.73
CA ILE A 750 50.43 -2.62 15.45
C ILE A 750 49.75 -1.80 14.33
N GLY A 751 50.32 -1.81 13.12
CA GLY A 751 49.70 -1.21 11.94
C GLY A 751 48.53 -2.05 11.42
N LEU A 752 47.50 -1.41 10.87
CA LEU A 752 46.43 -2.09 10.14
C LEU A 752 46.29 -1.52 8.73
N SER A 753 46.23 -2.42 7.75
CA SER A 753 46.06 -2.09 6.34
C SER A 753 44.84 -2.79 5.75
N MET A 754 44.06 -2.09 4.93
CA MET A 754 42.98 -2.70 4.14
C MET A 754 43.52 -3.12 2.78
N ASP A 755 43.43 -4.41 2.47
CA ASP A 755 43.86 -5.01 1.21
C ASP A 755 42.69 -5.20 0.23
N ASP A 756 43.02 -5.35 -1.06
CA ASP A 756 42.09 -5.55 -2.19
C ASP A 756 40.99 -4.46 -2.34
N PHE A 757 41.22 -3.23 -1.88
CA PHE A 757 40.17 -2.20 -1.80
C PHE A 757 39.64 -1.78 -3.18
N GLY A 758 38.32 -1.84 -3.35
CA GLY A 758 37.60 -1.43 -4.56
C GLY A 758 37.11 -2.58 -5.43
N THR A 759 37.46 -3.82 -5.09
CA THR A 759 36.95 -5.03 -5.75
C THR A 759 35.63 -5.52 -5.17
N GLY A 760 35.24 -5.04 -3.98
CA GLY A 760 33.99 -5.35 -3.28
C GLY A 760 33.03 -4.17 -3.09
N PHE A 761 31.94 -4.40 -2.34
CA PHE A 761 30.94 -3.39 -1.99
C PHE A 761 31.07 -2.95 -0.53
N SER A 762 32.18 -2.32 -0.15
CA SER A 762 32.31 -1.73 1.18
C SER A 762 31.43 -0.50 1.35
N SER A 763 30.68 -0.47 2.45
CA SER A 763 30.07 0.75 2.95
C SER A 763 31.19 1.70 3.40
N LEU A 764 31.31 2.87 2.75
CA LEU A 764 32.23 3.95 3.16
C LEU A 764 32.07 4.30 4.65
N SER A 765 30.86 4.17 5.19
CA SER A 765 30.57 4.36 6.61
C SER A 765 31.29 3.35 7.51
N ASN A 766 31.44 2.10 7.05
CA ASN A 766 32.13 1.05 7.80
C ASN A 766 33.64 1.30 7.81
N LEU A 767 34.20 1.70 6.66
CA LEU A 767 35.61 2.04 6.50
C LEU A 767 36.01 3.20 7.43
N ALA A 768 35.20 4.25 7.49
CA ALA A 768 35.50 5.45 8.28
C ALA A 768 35.62 5.20 9.80
N ASN A 769 34.99 4.13 10.29
CA ASN A 769 34.95 3.78 11.70
C ASN A 769 36.05 2.79 12.12
N LEU A 770 36.74 2.16 11.16
CA LEU A 770 37.83 1.26 11.48
C LEU A 770 39.11 2.04 11.81
N PRO A 771 39.92 1.55 12.76
CA PRO A 771 41.18 2.18 13.13
C PRO A 771 42.33 1.81 12.16
N LEU A 772 42.13 1.98 10.84
CA LEU A 772 43.15 1.66 9.82
C LEU A 772 44.22 2.75 9.69
N ASN A 773 45.43 2.35 9.29
CA ASN A 773 46.54 3.24 8.95
C ASN A 773 46.80 3.33 7.45
N GLU A 774 46.43 2.28 6.73
CA GLU A 774 46.84 2.09 5.35
C GLU A 774 45.68 1.48 4.54
N LEU A 775 45.64 1.83 3.27
CA LEU A 775 44.66 1.37 2.31
C LEU A 775 45.37 1.00 1.00
N LYS A 776 45.27 -0.26 0.57
CA LYS A 776 45.92 -0.80 -0.62
C LYS A 776 44.90 -0.88 -1.77
N ILE A 777 45.26 -0.29 -2.90
CA ILE A 777 44.47 -0.32 -4.14
C ILE A 777 44.84 -1.59 -4.88
N ASP A 778 43.85 -2.45 -5.13
CA ASP A 778 44.06 -3.73 -5.81
C ASP A 778 44.74 -3.57 -7.18
N ARG A 779 45.58 -4.55 -7.52
CA ARG A 779 46.32 -4.59 -8.78
C ARG A 779 45.43 -4.59 -10.02
N SER A 780 44.18 -5.07 -9.94
CA SER A 780 43.27 -5.06 -11.10
C SER A 780 42.96 -3.66 -11.59
N PHE A 781 43.08 -2.63 -10.73
CA PHE A 781 42.95 -1.24 -11.15
C PHE A 781 44.16 -0.74 -11.96
N MET A 782 45.32 -1.41 -11.89
CA MET A 782 46.47 -1.09 -12.73
C MET A 782 46.33 -1.66 -14.15
N GLU A 783 45.53 -2.72 -14.31
CA GLU A 783 45.16 -3.25 -15.62
C GLU A 783 44.24 -2.25 -16.34
N GLY A 784 44.81 -1.48 -17.28
CA GLY A 784 44.09 -0.41 -17.98
C GLY A 784 44.09 0.96 -17.27
N PHE A 785 45.04 1.20 -16.36
CA PHE A 785 45.24 2.51 -15.75
C PHE A 785 45.89 3.51 -16.73
N GLU A 786 45.04 4.25 -17.43
CA GLU A 786 45.41 5.27 -18.42
C GLU A 786 45.25 6.71 -17.87
N PRO A 787 45.80 7.74 -18.55
CA PRO A 787 45.68 9.13 -18.10
C PRO A 787 44.25 9.66 -17.98
N THR A 788 43.31 9.06 -18.72
CA THR A 788 41.89 9.43 -18.71
C THR A 788 41.03 8.19 -18.76
N GLY A 789 39.91 8.17 -18.04
CA GLY A 789 38.96 7.07 -18.10
C GLY A 789 38.27 6.83 -16.76
N LYS A 790 37.41 5.81 -16.74
CA LYS A 790 36.68 5.42 -15.53
C LYS A 790 37.62 4.91 -14.44
N VAL A 791 38.55 4.02 -14.79
CA VAL A 791 39.55 3.47 -13.86
C VAL A 791 40.39 4.58 -13.22
N HIS A 792 40.88 5.53 -14.02
CA HIS A 792 41.61 6.70 -13.53
C HIS A 792 40.83 7.51 -12.48
N SER A 793 39.53 7.74 -12.75
CA SER A 793 38.65 8.48 -11.86
C SER A 793 38.41 7.75 -10.54
N VAL A 794 38.26 6.42 -10.59
CA VAL A 794 38.08 5.57 -9.42
C VAL A 794 39.34 5.57 -8.55
N VAL A 795 40.51 5.28 -9.12
CA VAL A 795 41.80 5.32 -8.40
C VAL A 795 42.03 6.70 -7.75
N THR A 796 41.76 7.78 -8.48
CA THR A 796 41.86 9.14 -7.94
C THR A 796 40.92 9.37 -6.76
N ALA A 797 39.69 8.87 -6.83
CA ALA A 797 38.73 8.96 -5.74
C ALA A 797 39.19 8.16 -4.51
N ILE A 798 39.69 6.93 -4.70
CA ILE A 798 40.20 6.08 -3.63
C ILE A 798 41.37 6.77 -2.89
N ILE A 799 42.33 7.32 -3.64
CA ILE A 799 43.47 8.05 -3.05
C ILE A 799 42.98 9.24 -2.21
N ARG A 800 42.00 10.01 -2.73
CA ARG A 800 41.43 11.15 -1.99
C ARG A 800 40.70 10.71 -0.73
N ILE A 801 39.95 9.60 -0.78
CA ILE A 801 39.23 9.05 0.37
C ILE A 801 40.22 8.62 1.45
N GLY A 802 41.20 7.77 1.11
CA GLY A 802 42.20 7.30 2.08
C GLY A 802 42.90 8.46 2.77
N ARG A 803 43.35 9.46 2.00
CA ARG A 803 44.00 10.66 2.55
C ARG A 803 43.07 11.50 3.41
N SER A 804 41.80 11.65 3.03
CA SER A 804 40.82 12.40 3.84
C SER A 804 40.53 11.73 5.19
N LEU A 805 40.69 10.41 5.27
CA LEU A 805 40.58 9.62 6.50
C LEU A 805 41.91 9.50 7.26
N GLY A 806 42.97 10.15 6.78
CA GLY A 806 44.30 10.12 7.42
C GLY A 806 45.06 8.81 7.21
N MET A 807 44.73 8.03 6.19
CA MET A 807 45.38 6.77 5.84
C MET A 807 46.45 6.97 4.75
N THR A 808 47.52 6.18 4.82
CA THR A 808 48.50 6.04 3.73
C THR A 808 47.90 5.20 2.61
N VAL A 809 47.99 5.64 1.36
CA VAL A 809 47.46 4.86 0.23
C VAL A 809 48.58 4.18 -0.55
N VAL A 810 48.51 2.85 -0.65
CA VAL A 810 49.43 2.01 -1.42
C VAL A 810 48.77 1.61 -2.73
N ALA A 811 49.44 1.81 -3.87
CA ALA A 811 48.98 1.26 -5.15
C ALA A 811 49.76 -0.01 -5.48
N GLU A 812 49.05 -1.12 -5.67
CA GLU A 812 49.63 -2.42 -6.00
C GLU A 812 49.67 -2.68 -7.51
N GLY A 813 50.50 -3.63 -7.94
CA GLY A 813 50.53 -4.06 -9.34
C GLY A 813 51.12 -3.05 -10.30
N VAL A 814 51.96 -2.12 -9.83
CA VAL A 814 52.61 -1.13 -10.70
C VAL A 814 53.77 -1.79 -11.46
N GLU A 815 53.67 -1.82 -12.79
CA GLU A 815 54.65 -2.50 -13.66
C GLU A 815 55.40 -1.57 -14.60
N THR A 816 54.85 -0.38 -14.89
CA THR A 816 55.40 0.53 -15.89
C THR A 816 55.73 1.92 -15.33
N GLN A 817 56.70 2.61 -15.96
CA GLN A 817 57.04 3.99 -15.63
C GLN A 817 55.82 4.93 -15.82
N ALA A 818 55.00 4.69 -16.84
CA ALA A 818 53.81 5.50 -17.12
C ALA A 818 52.78 5.43 -15.97
N GLN A 819 52.51 4.23 -15.43
CA GLN A 819 51.64 4.06 -14.27
C GLN A 819 52.20 4.79 -13.04
N LEU A 820 53.50 4.68 -12.78
CA LEU A 820 54.17 5.38 -11.68
C LEU A 820 54.04 6.91 -11.80
N ASP A 821 54.25 7.47 -12.98
CA ASP A 821 54.16 8.91 -13.22
C ASP A 821 52.73 9.42 -13.04
N LEU A 822 51.73 8.66 -13.49
CA LEU A 822 50.32 8.99 -13.25
C LEU A 822 49.97 8.94 -11.75
N LEU A 823 50.40 7.90 -11.03
CA LEU A 823 50.18 7.77 -9.58
C LEU A 823 50.83 8.91 -8.79
N ARG A 824 52.01 9.37 -9.23
CA ARG A 824 52.66 10.58 -8.67
C ARG A 824 51.84 11.84 -8.91
N GLN A 825 51.29 12.03 -10.11
CA GLN A 825 50.47 13.21 -10.44
C GLN A 825 49.21 13.30 -9.58
N ILE A 826 48.58 12.16 -9.29
CA ILE A 826 47.40 12.11 -8.40
C ILE A 826 47.77 11.98 -6.91
N ASN A 827 49.06 12.10 -6.58
CA ASN A 827 49.62 12.11 -5.23
C ASN A 827 49.31 10.84 -4.43
N CYS A 828 49.53 9.67 -5.02
CA CYS A 828 49.62 8.39 -4.31
C CYS A 828 50.87 8.36 -3.41
N ASP A 829 50.76 7.78 -2.22
CA ASP A 829 51.81 7.84 -1.20
C ASP A 829 52.89 6.76 -1.43
N VAL A 830 52.45 5.51 -1.62
CA VAL A 830 53.30 4.31 -1.67
C VAL A 830 52.95 3.45 -2.88
N ILE A 831 53.96 2.81 -3.45
CA ILE A 831 53.88 2.00 -4.65
C ILE A 831 54.46 0.61 -4.38
N GLN A 832 53.75 -0.41 -4.83
CA GLN A 832 54.18 -1.79 -4.81
C GLN A 832 53.93 -2.42 -6.18
N GLY A 833 54.92 -3.15 -6.70
CA GLY A 833 54.77 -3.83 -7.98
C GLY A 833 56.09 -4.17 -8.65
N TYR A 834 55.99 -4.90 -9.76
CA TYR A 834 57.15 -5.44 -10.50
C TYR A 834 58.02 -4.37 -11.14
N PHE A 835 57.53 -3.13 -11.24
CA PHE A 835 58.34 -2.01 -11.68
C PHE A 835 59.60 -1.83 -10.81
N PHE A 836 59.48 -1.99 -9.49
CA PHE A 836 60.62 -1.89 -8.57
C PHE A 836 61.31 -3.23 -8.35
N SER A 837 60.53 -4.25 -7.98
CA SER A 837 61.03 -5.60 -7.79
C SER A 837 59.88 -6.60 -7.77
N ARG A 838 60.17 -7.81 -8.25
CA ARG A 838 59.39 -8.99 -7.90
C ARG A 838 59.60 -9.33 -6.42
N PRO A 839 58.75 -10.17 -5.81
CA PRO A 839 59.01 -10.68 -4.47
C PRO A 839 60.36 -11.41 -4.42
N LEU A 840 61.17 -11.08 -3.42
CA LEU A 840 62.55 -11.55 -3.26
C LEU A 840 62.65 -12.46 -2.04
N ASP A 841 63.58 -13.41 -2.04
CA ASP A 841 63.95 -14.05 -0.78
C ASP A 841 64.74 -13.08 0.13
N VAL A 842 65.12 -13.55 1.32
CA VAL A 842 65.83 -12.73 2.30
C VAL A 842 67.16 -12.21 1.75
N GLN A 843 67.94 -13.06 1.07
CA GLN A 843 69.28 -12.71 0.60
C GLN A 843 69.22 -11.74 -0.57
N ASP A 844 68.29 -11.99 -1.50
CA ASP A 844 68.06 -11.12 -2.65
C ASP A 844 67.52 -9.75 -2.23
N LEU A 845 66.65 -9.70 -1.21
CA LEU A 845 66.16 -8.42 -0.66
C LEU A 845 67.31 -7.60 -0.05
N GLU A 846 68.17 -8.23 0.74
CA GLU A 846 69.34 -7.56 1.34
C GLU A 846 70.29 -7.04 0.28
N ALA A 847 70.59 -7.86 -0.75
CA ALA A 847 71.39 -7.43 -1.89
C ALA A 847 70.74 -6.27 -2.66
N TRP A 848 69.43 -6.32 -2.85
CA TRP A 848 68.66 -5.27 -3.51
C TRP A 848 68.71 -3.95 -2.73
N LEU A 849 68.68 -3.97 -1.40
CA LEU A 849 68.82 -2.76 -0.57
C LEU A 849 70.20 -2.14 -0.70
N HIS A 850 71.26 -2.96 -0.66
CA HIS A 850 72.64 -2.49 -0.78
C HIS A 850 72.96 -1.91 -2.18
N ALA A 851 72.27 -2.37 -3.22
CA ALA A 851 72.47 -1.88 -4.59
C ALA A 851 71.83 -0.51 -4.86
N ARG A 852 71.01 0.03 -3.94
CA ARG A 852 70.35 1.33 -4.14
C ARG A 852 71.30 2.48 -3.77
N PRO A 853 71.53 3.47 -4.66
CA PRO A 853 72.30 4.65 -4.29
C PRO A 853 71.55 5.45 -3.21
N ASP A 854 72.25 5.79 -2.12
CA ASP A 854 71.77 6.68 -1.06
C ASP A 854 71.24 7.99 -1.67
N THR A 855 69.92 8.17 -1.72
CA THR A 855 69.31 9.48 -1.95
C THR A 855 69.25 10.26 -0.63
N GLY A 856 70.44 10.50 -0.04
CA GLY A 856 70.61 11.30 1.16
C GLY A 856 71.53 12.50 0.93
N CYS A 857 70.99 13.69 0.65
CA CYS A 857 71.62 14.98 0.94
C CYS A 857 70.56 16.09 0.79
N SER A 858 70.16 16.84 1.82
CA SER A 858 71.02 17.69 2.64
C SER A 858 70.29 18.13 3.92
N ARG A 859 71.00 18.10 5.06
CA ARG A 859 70.60 18.81 6.29
C ARG A 859 70.56 20.31 6.00
N PRO A 860 69.54 21.07 6.41
CA PRO A 860 69.58 22.52 6.30
C PRO A 860 70.55 23.07 7.36
N GLY A 861 71.70 23.54 6.91
CA GLY A 861 72.63 24.33 7.70
C GLY A 861 72.09 25.73 7.94
N SER A 862 72.18 26.18 9.18
CA SER A 862 71.99 27.54 9.67
C SER A 862 72.95 28.56 9.05
N GLN A 863 72.43 29.70 8.58
CA GLN A 863 73.00 31.09 8.58
C GLN A 863 72.23 31.93 7.50
N HIS A 864 71.34 32.86 7.86
CA HIS A 864 71.50 34.25 8.35
C HIS A 864 71.25 35.31 7.25
N ASP A 865 70.30 36.19 7.57
CA ASP A 865 70.18 37.62 7.23
C ASP A 865 69.72 38.17 5.87
N ALA A 866 68.82 39.17 6.03
CA ALA A 866 68.55 40.35 5.21
C ALA A 866 67.63 40.22 3.97
N ALA A 867 66.34 40.49 4.16
CA ALA A 867 65.64 41.72 3.71
C ALA A 867 64.14 41.63 4.02
#